data_AF-A0A5A7V8V1-F1
#
_entry.id   AF-A0A5A7V8V1-F1
#
_cell.length_a   1.000
_cell.length_b   1.000
_cell.length_c   1.000
_cell.angle_alpha   90.00
_cell.angle_beta   90.00
_cell.angle_gamma   90.00
#
_symmetry.space_group_name_H-M   'P 1'
#
loop_
_entity.id
_entity.type
_entity.pdbx_description
1 polymer ?
#
loop_
_entity_poly.entity_id
_entity_poly.type
_entity_poly.pdbx_seq_one_letter_code
_entity_poly.pdbx_strand_id
1 'polypeptide(L)'
;MASCLGVGVSLFGASVQKNRHSWGVRVRSEGGASADSVSAVVNGASVVREEGSWSSIDKGNGWLKSKAAEKKIKLKDDVPEKLEPFWDDGYGTVTVKDYFDAAKDFTQHPDGGPPRWFCPVASGSPLKGSPILLFLPGMDGTGCGLILHHKALGKAFEVRCLHIPVQDRTPFEGLVKLVEETIRSEHACSPNKPIYLVGDSFGGCLALAVASRNPKIDLVLILSNPATSFGRSQLQPLFPFLGAMPDVLHETVPYVLSFIMGEPFKMATVNVESKLPPMQRFEKVSQNLTALLPNLSDLASIIPKDTLLWKLKLLKSAAAYANSRLHAVNAEVLVLASGKDNMVPSGDESRRLRKSLQNCTVRYFKENGHTLLLEDGIGLLTVIRGAQKYRRSRKHDAVLDYLPPSLAEYNYAFTQVTGLFHFLTGSTMFSTLGDGTVVKGLSGVPNEGPVLLVGYHNLLGLELTPLVEGFLREKGIVVRGVAHPELFLGNLESESPEVSLIDWVKVFGAVPVTANNLYKLLSQKAHVLLYPGGAREALHYKGEEYKLFWPNQQEFVRMAARFGATIVPFGAVGEDDVAQMLLDYNDLIKIPMVSDYIREANQNSAKVRDADKGEVGSQNLFPPLLFPKIPGRFYYLFGKPIVTKGREEILKDKNNANQLYDQVKSEVEHILAYLIKKRKEDPYRNFIDRTVYKAIYSSQHEVPTFDL
;
A
#
# COMPACT_ATOMS: atom_id res chain seq x y z
N MET A 1 -32.88 -56.50 -1.52
CA MET A 1 -34.32 -56.20 -1.50
C MET A 1 -34.61 -55.26 -0.34
N ALA A 2 -35.40 -54.21 -0.63
CA ALA A 2 -36.17 -53.33 0.24
C ALA A 2 -35.97 -53.33 1.78
N SER A 3 -35.66 -52.12 2.27
CA SER A 3 -36.25 -51.40 3.43
C SER A 3 -36.38 -52.07 4.81
N CYS A 4 -35.78 -51.43 5.83
CA CYS A 4 -36.47 -50.71 6.91
C CYS A 4 -35.56 -50.59 8.15
N LEU A 5 -35.34 -49.35 8.62
CA LEU A 5 -35.40 -48.92 10.03
C LEU A 5 -34.78 -47.51 10.13
N GLY A 6 -35.63 -46.50 10.34
CA GLY A 6 -35.23 -45.15 10.68
C GLY A 6 -35.26 -44.91 12.18
N VAL A 7 -34.48 -43.93 12.65
CA VAL A 7 -34.76 -43.15 13.86
C VAL A 7 -34.39 -41.69 13.56
N GLY A 8 -35.31 -40.79 13.89
CA GLY A 8 -35.39 -39.42 13.40
C GLY A 8 -34.44 -38.40 14.02
N VAL A 9 -34.28 -37.29 13.30
CA VAL A 9 -33.65 -36.05 13.76
C VAL A 9 -34.67 -34.92 13.66
N SER A 10 -34.86 -34.25 14.79
CA SER A 10 -35.71 -33.08 14.98
C SER A 10 -35.17 -31.86 14.22
N LEU A 11 -36.05 -31.21 13.47
CA LEU A 11 -35.85 -29.93 12.78
C LEU A 11 -35.93 -28.77 13.79
N PHE A 12 -34.81 -28.09 14.03
CA PHE A 12 -34.82 -26.69 14.47
C PHE A 12 -34.48 -25.79 13.26
N GLY A 13 -35.49 -25.13 12.72
CA GLY A 13 -35.34 -24.12 11.69
C GLY A 13 -34.70 -22.86 12.27
N ALA A 14 -33.48 -22.55 11.84
CA ALA A 14 -32.90 -21.22 11.99
C ALA A 14 -33.30 -20.38 10.77
N SER A 15 -34.16 -19.39 11.00
CA SER A 15 -34.42 -18.31 10.05
C SER A 15 -33.11 -17.56 9.76
N VAL A 16 -32.56 -17.77 8.56
CA VAL A 16 -31.45 -16.98 8.04
C VAL A 16 -32.00 -15.62 7.64
N GLN A 17 -31.87 -14.66 8.54
CA GLN A 17 -32.15 -13.25 8.26
C GLN A 17 -31.08 -12.76 7.26
N LYS A 18 -31.42 -12.68 5.98
CA LYS A 18 -30.62 -12.02 4.94
C LYS A 18 -30.42 -10.56 5.33
N ASN A 19 -29.25 -10.21 5.87
CA ASN A 19 -28.82 -8.81 5.93
C ASN A 19 -28.59 -8.32 4.50
N ARG A 20 -29.53 -7.54 3.96
CA ARG A 20 -29.28 -6.67 2.81
C ARG A 20 -28.35 -5.56 3.27
N HIS A 21 -27.11 -5.53 2.77
CA HIS A 21 -26.27 -4.34 2.88
C HIS A 21 -26.94 -3.22 2.06
N SER A 22 -27.38 -2.15 2.72
CA SER A 22 -27.86 -0.95 2.03
C SER A 22 -26.66 -0.07 1.71
N TRP A 23 -26.47 0.26 0.44
CA TRP A 23 -25.42 1.16 -0.01
C TRP A 23 -25.87 2.61 0.24
N GLY A 24 -25.10 3.32 1.05
CA GLY A 24 -25.35 4.73 1.34
C GLY A 24 -24.45 5.63 0.51
N VAL A 25 -24.99 6.73 0.01
CA VAL A 25 -24.23 7.83 -0.61
C VAL A 25 -24.55 9.10 0.18
N ARG A 26 -23.52 9.88 0.52
CA ARG A 26 -23.74 11.25 1.02
C ARG A 26 -23.63 12.23 -0.13
N VAL A 27 -24.71 12.95 -0.38
CA VAL A 27 -24.75 14.08 -1.32
C VAL A 27 -24.56 15.35 -0.50
N ARG A 28 -23.61 16.20 -0.89
CA ARG A 28 -23.41 17.52 -0.26
C ARG A 28 -23.98 18.58 -1.22
N SER A 29 -24.94 19.36 -0.73
CA SER A 29 -25.42 20.57 -1.42
C SER A 29 -24.39 21.69 -1.18
N GLU A 30 -23.90 22.30 -2.25
CA GLU A 30 -23.10 23.53 -2.16
C GLU A 30 -24.04 24.73 -2.01
N GLY A 31 -24.39 25.03 -0.76
CA GLY A 31 -25.09 26.23 -0.34
C GLY A 31 -24.70 26.58 1.09
N GLY A 32 -24.26 27.83 1.32
CA GLY A 32 -23.80 28.28 2.63
C GLY A 32 -24.90 28.28 3.71
N ALA A 33 -24.46 28.05 4.95
CA ALA A 33 -25.16 28.08 6.24
C ALA A 33 -25.79 26.76 6.74
N SER A 34 -25.32 26.36 7.94
CA SER A 34 -25.73 25.28 8.86
C SER A 34 -26.11 23.91 8.29
N ALA A 35 -25.29 22.92 8.63
CA ALA A 35 -25.45 21.51 8.27
C ALA A 35 -26.62 20.85 9.00
N ASP A 36 -27.64 20.44 8.25
CA ASP A 36 -28.46 19.27 8.56
C ASP A 36 -28.07 18.15 7.59
N SER A 37 -27.61 17.02 8.13
CA SER A 37 -27.29 15.82 7.36
C SER A 37 -28.59 15.14 6.92
N VAL A 38 -29.00 15.35 5.67
CA VAL A 38 -30.09 14.57 5.07
C VAL A 38 -29.51 13.28 4.49
N SER A 39 -29.71 12.16 5.18
CA SER A 39 -29.58 10.83 4.59
C SER A 39 -30.79 10.57 3.70
N ALA A 40 -30.64 10.68 2.38
CA ALA A 40 -31.68 10.24 1.46
C ALA A 40 -31.64 8.71 1.34
N VAL A 41 -32.61 8.04 1.96
CA VAL A 41 -32.96 6.65 1.62
C VAL A 41 -33.87 6.74 0.40
N VAL A 42 -33.42 6.23 -0.75
CA VAL A 42 -34.27 6.13 -1.94
C VAL A 42 -35.24 4.97 -1.73
N ASN A 43 -36.46 5.27 -1.30
CA ASN A 43 -37.65 4.49 -1.63
C ASN A 43 -38.91 5.36 -1.46
N GLY A 44 -39.65 5.51 -2.56
CA GLY A 44 -40.93 6.21 -2.58
C GLY A 44 -42.05 5.34 -2.00
N ALA A 45 -42.71 5.87 -0.98
CA ALA A 45 -44.11 5.59 -0.69
C ALA A 45 -44.69 6.84 -0.01
N SER A 46 -45.66 7.47 -0.67
CA SER A 46 -46.44 8.57 -0.13
C SER A 46 -47.20 8.13 1.13
N VAL A 47 -46.97 8.80 2.26
CA VAL A 47 -47.87 8.71 3.41
C VAL A 47 -48.30 10.11 3.79
N VAL A 48 -49.61 10.33 3.64
CA VAL A 48 -50.38 11.49 4.06
C VAL A 48 -50.08 11.79 5.54
N ARG A 49 -49.74 13.03 5.86
CA ARG A 49 -49.70 13.53 7.25
C ARG A 49 -51.14 13.66 7.75
N GLU A 50 -51.53 12.82 8.70
CA GLU A 50 -52.60 13.17 9.64
C GLU A 50 -51.96 13.72 10.93
N GLU A 51 -52.30 14.96 11.24
CA GLU A 51 -52.03 15.59 12.54
C GLU A 51 -53.01 15.01 13.56
N GLY A 52 -52.49 14.44 14.65
CA GLY A 52 -53.28 13.79 15.70
C GLY A 52 -52.80 14.19 17.10
N SER A 53 -53.47 15.20 17.64
CA SER A 53 -53.50 15.73 19.00
C SER A 53 -53.14 14.76 20.15
N TRP A 54 -52.36 15.29 21.09
CA TRP A 54 -52.07 14.72 22.41
C TRP A 54 -53.34 14.77 23.29
N SER A 55 -53.71 13.66 23.93
CA SER A 55 -54.56 13.69 25.13
C SER A 55 -54.25 12.54 26.09
N SER A 56 -53.99 12.93 27.33
CA SER A 56 -53.75 12.13 28.55
C SER A 56 -54.95 11.25 28.92
N ILE A 57 -54.68 10.06 29.49
CA ILE A 57 -55.38 9.50 30.65
C ILE A 57 -54.46 8.48 31.34
N ASP A 58 -54.39 8.65 32.65
CA ASP A 58 -53.59 7.94 33.65
C ASP A 58 -54.38 6.76 34.27
N LYS A 59 -53.69 5.65 34.58
CA LYS A 59 -53.86 4.78 35.78
C LYS A 59 -53.33 3.35 35.56
N GLY A 60 -52.47 2.88 36.49
CA GLY A 60 -52.57 1.51 37.02
C GLY A 60 -51.34 0.60 36.98
N ASN A 61 -50.34 0.92 37.79
CA ASN A 61 -49.37 0.08 38.53
C ASN A 61 -49.21 -1.42 38.18
N GLY A 62 -47.95 -1.81 37.90
CA GLY A 62 -47.47 -3.18 37.94
C GLY A 62 -45.95 -3.26 37.77
N TRP A 63 -45.21 -3.06 38.86
CA TRP A 63 -43.75 -2.99 38.91
C TRP A 63 -43.09 -4.36 38.69
N LEU A 64 -42.29 -4.50 37.63
CA LEU A 64 -41.23 -5.50 37.54
C LEU A 64 -39.99 -4.86 36.90
N LYS A 65 -38.96 -4.68 37.73
CA LYS A 65 -37.66 -4.09 37.40
C LYS A 65 -36.91 -4.96 36.41
N SER A 66 -36.39 -4.36 35.34
CA SER A 66 -35.08 -4.72 34.80
C SER A 66 -34.27 -3.43 34.58
N LYS A 67 -33.10 -3.37 35.23
CA LYS A 67 -32.12 -2.30 35.07
C LYS A 67 -31.45 -2.48 33.71
N ALA A 68 -31.84 -1.67 32.72
CA ALA A 68 -30.98 -1.34 31.60
C ALA A 68 -30.54 0.11 31.78
N ALA A 69 -29.32 0.30 32.27
CA ALA A 69 -28.70 1.62 32.30
C ALA A 69 -28.44 2.04 30.85
N GLU A 70 -29.18 3.05 30.38
CA GLU A 70 -28.87 3.79 29.16
C GLU A 70 -27.47 4.40 29.28
N LYS A 71 -26.46 3.71 28.73
CA LYS A 71 -25.22 4.37 28.34
C LYS A 71 -25.55 5.24 27.13
N LYS A 72 -25.86 6.51 27.36
CA LYS A 72 -25.69 7.57 26.35
C LYS A 72 -24.24 7.52 25.89
N ILE A 73 -23.98 6.84 24.77
CA ILE A 73 -22.72 6.95 24.03
C ILE A 73 -22.71 8.37 23.47
N LYS A 74 -22.00 9.27 24.17
CA LYS A 74 -21.50 10.48 23.53
C LYS A 74 -20.54 10.01 22.44
N LEU A 75 -21.01 9.97 21.20
CA LEU A 75 -20.14 9.95 20.03
C LEU A 75 -19.33 11.25 20.08
N LYS A 76 -18.14 11.19 20.66
CA LYS A 76 -17.11 12.17 20.35
C LYS A 76 -16.67 11.83 18.93
N ASP A 77 -16.87 12.76 18.00
CA ASP A 77 -16.20 12.77 16.69
C ASP A 77 -14.70 13.05 16.89
N ASP A 78 -14.01 12.18 17.62
CA ASP A 78 -12.55 12.22 17.73
C ASP A 78 -11.98 11.61 16.44
N VAL A 79 -11.86 12.43 15.39
CA VAL A 79 -11.15 12.03 14.16
C VAL A 79 -9.71 11.66 14.55
N PRO A 80 -9.27 10.42 14.29
CA PRO A 80 -7.95 9.97 14.73
C PRO A 80 -6.85 10.82 14.08
N GLU A 81 -5.88 11.26 14.90
CA GLU A 81 -4.74 12.05 14.41
C GLU A 81 -3.67 11.17 13.73
N LYS A 82 -3.63 9.87 14.05
CA LYS A 82 -2.70 8.87 13.51
C LYS A 82 -3.40 7.52 13.34
N LEU A 83 -2.91 6.71 12.40
CA LEU A 83 -3.25 5.30 12.30
C LEU A 83 -2.27 4.48 13.15
N GLU A 84 -2.78 3.41 13.75
CA GLU A 84 -1.95 2.37 14.34
C GLU A 84 -1.59 1.31 13.28
N PRO A 85 -0.49 0.56 13.43
CA PRO A 85 -0.18 -0.58 12.57
C PRO A 85 -1.30 -1.63 12.60
N PHE A 86 -1.39 -2.44 11.55
CA PHE A 86 -2.42 -3.49 11.41
C PHE A 86 -3.85 -2.96 11.32
N TRP A 87 -4.02 -1.70 10.93
CA TRP A 87 -5.34 -1.15 10.66
C TRP A 87 -6.01 -1.92 9.50
N ASP A 88 -7.34 -2.01 9.57
CA ASP A 88 -8.16 -2.71 8.60
C ASP A 88 -8.44 -1.81 7.38
N ASP A 89 -7.87 -2.18 6.24
CA ASP A 89 -7.99 -1.48 4.97
C ASP A 89 -9.14 -1.96 4.09
N GLY A 90 -9.87 -3.00 4.54
CA GLY A 90 -10.99 -3.59 3.80
C GLY A 90 -10.61 -4.54 2.67
N TYR A 91 -9.33 -4.88 2.50
CA TYR A 91 -8.94 -5.79 1.43
C TYR A 91 -9.73 -7.11 1.48
N GLY A 92 -10.28 -7.52 0.34
CA GLY A 92 -11.09 -8.75 0.21
C GLY A 92 -12.49 -8.70 0.82
N THR A 93 -12.90 -7.61 1.46
CA THR A 93 -14.27 -7.46 2.02
C THR A 93 -15.30 -7.04 0.99
N VAL A 94 -14.84 -6.44 -0.12
CA VAL A 94 -15.64 -6.00 -1.26
C VAL A 94 -15.11 -6.73 -2.50
N THR A 95 -16.00 -7.07 -3.41
CA THR A 95 -15.73 -7.85 -4.63
C THR A 95 -16.23 -7.14 -5.87
N VAL A 96 -15.88 -7.68 -7.04
CA VAL A 96 -16.41 -7.20 -8.33
C VAL A 96 -17.92 -7.38 -8.43
N LYS A 97 -18.51 -8.34 -7.72
CA LYS A 97 -19.98 -8.45 -7.62
C LYS A 97 -20.58 -7.20 -6.98
N ASP A 98 -19.97 -6.68 -5.93
CA ASP A 98 -20.45 -5.46 -5.26
C ASP A 98 -20.34 -4.23 -6.17
N TYR A 99 -19.33 -4.18 -7.03
CA TYR A 99 -19.26 -3.18 -8.10
C TYR A 99 -20.48 -3.27 -9.03
N PHE A 100 -20.83 -4.46 -9.51
CA PHE A 100 -22.00 -4.63 -10.38
C PHE A 100 -23.31 -4.29 -9.69
N ASP A 101 -23.48 -4.69 -8.42
CA ASP A 101 -24.67 -4.34 -7.64
C ASP A 101 -24.78 -2.81 -7.46
N ALA A 102 -23.68 -2.13 -7.12
CA ALA A 102 -23.66 -0.68 -7.01
C ALA A 102 -23.90 0.01 -8.36
N ALA A 103 -23.26 -0.46 -9.43
CA ALA A 103 -23.41 0.11 -10.77
C ALA A 103 -24.88 0.03 -11.24
N LYS A 104 -25.57 -1.08 -10.96
CA LYS A 104 -27.01 -1.24 -11.22
C LYS A 104 -27.85 -0.22 -10.48
N ASP A 105 -27.60 0.00 -9.20
CA ASP A 105 -28.39 0.97 -8.43
C ASP A 105 -28.30 2.38 -9.04
N PHE A 106 -27.11 2.74 -9.57
CA PHE A 106 -26.90 4.00 -10.30
C PHE A 106 -27.53 4.03 -11.70
N THR A 107 -27.84 2.89 -12.32
CA THR A 107 -28.40 2.82 -13.69
C THR A 107 -29.90 2.50 -13.74
N GLN A 108 -30.46 1.87 -12.70
CA GLN A 108 -31.88 1.48 -12.62
C GLN A 108 -32.81 2.65 -12.35
N HIS A 109 -32.33 3.70 -11.68
CA HIS A 109 -33.08 4.93 -11.54
C HIS A 109 -32.81 5.82 -12.76
N PRO A 110 -33.85 6.33 -13.46
CA PRO A 110 -33.69 7.31 -14.52
C PRO A 110 -33.29 8.65 -13.89
N ASP A 111 -32.10 8.70 -13.31
CA ASP A 111 -31.67 9.86 -12.55
C ASP A 111 -31.42 11.05 -13.46
N GLY A 112 -31.23 10.82 -14.78
CA GLY A 112 -31.35 11.74 -15.93
C GLY A 112 -30.62 13.09 -15.86
N GLY A 113 -29.98 13.37 -14.72
CA GLY A 113 -29.50 14.67 -14.31
C GLY A 113 -28.06 14.90 -14.74
N PRO A 114 -27.50 16.06 -14.39
CA PRO A 114 -26.14 16.40 -14.75
C PRO A 114 -25.13 15.48 -14.04
N PRO A 115 -23.89 15.41 -14.56
CA PRO A 115 -22.78 14.80 -13.85
C PRO A 115 -22.61 15.43 -12.46
N ARG A 116 -22.31 14.60 -11.45
CA ARG A 116 -22.30 15.02 -10.05
C ARG A 116 -21.27 14.27 -9.22
N TRP A 117 -20.78 14.91 -8.17
CA TRP A 117 -19.89 14.29 -7.19
C TRP A 117 -20.68 13.56 -6.11
N PHE A 118 -20.12 12.45 -5.64
CA PHE A 118 -20.63 11.77 -4.45
C PHE A 118 -19.49 11.27 -3.55
N CYS A 119 -19.76 11.15 -2.25
CA CYS A 119 -18.82 10.59 -1.29
C CYS A 119 -19.23 9.15 -0.93
N PRO A 120 -18.40 8.14 -1.22
CA PRO A 120 -18.69 6.76 -0.82
C PRO A 120 -18.74 6.62 0.70
N VAL A 121 -19.83 6.07 1.25
CA VAL A 121 -19.95 5.87 2.71
C VAL A 121 -18.88 4.92 3.24
N ALA A 122 -18.47 3.94 2.43
CA ALA A 122 -17.40 2.99 2.77
C ALA A 122 -16.04 3.65 3.04
N SER A 123 -15.81 4.89 2.56
CA SER A 123 -14.59 5.64 2.84
C SER A 123 -14.48 6.11 4.29
N GLY A 124 -15.60 6.25 5.01
CA GLY A 124 -15.59 6.71 6.40
C GLY A 124 -14.95 8.09 6.55
N SER A 125 -14.34 8.34 7.72
CA SER A 125 -13.68 9.61 8.03
C SER A 125 -12.16 9.51 7.82
N PRO A 126 -11.54 10.41 7.04
CA PRO A 126 -10.10 10.42 6.84
C PRO A 126 -9.34 11.00 8.05
N LEU A 127 -8.04 10.73 8.09
CA LEU A 127 -7.14 11.38 9.06
C LEU A 127 -7.21 12.90 8.95
N LYS A 128 -7.00 13.59 10.07
CA LYS A 128 -6.94 15.05 10.11
C LYS A 128 -5.87 15.57 9.15
N GLY A 129 -6.25 16.56 8.33
CA GLY A 129 -5.33 17.17 7.36
C GLY A 129 -5.12 16.36 6.07
N SER A 130 -5.86 15.26 5.87
CA SER A 130 -5.84 14.51 4.61
C SER A 130 -6.17 15.40 3.39
N PRO A 131 -5.51 15.17 2.24
CA PRO A 131 -5.85 15.83 0.97
C PRO A 131 -7.12 15.23 0.36
N ILE A 132 -7.69 15.93 -0.61
CA ILE A 132 -8.83 15.44 -1.38
C ILE A 132 -8.37 14.53 -2.52
N LEU A 133 -9.13 13.46 -2.77
CA LEU A 133 -8.97 12.56 -3.91
C LEU A 133 -10.27 12.56 -4.72
N LEU A 134 -10.17 13.02 -5.96
CA LEU A 134 -11.26 13.04 -6.92
C LEU A 134 -11.09 11.87 -7.91
N PHE A 135 -12.02 10.93 -7.88
CA PHE A 135 -12.07 9.82 -8.82
C PHE A 135 -12.86 10.19 -10.07
N LEU A 136 -12.25 10.01 -11.23
CA LEU A 136 -12.83 10.25 -12.55
C LEU A 136 -13.06 8.89 -13.23
N PRO A 137 -14.31 8.51 -13.52
CA PRO A 137 -14.65 7.17 -13.95
C PRO A 137 -14.23 6.87 -15.38
N GLY A 138 -14.23 5.58 -15.72
CA GLY A 138 -14.12 5.08 -17.07
C GLY A 138 -15.38 5.35 -17.92
N MET A 139 -15.53 4.60 -19.01
CA MET A 139 -16.64 4.78 -19.94
C MET A 139 -18.02 4.48 -19.32
N ASP A 140 -18.08 3.64 -18.29
CA ASP A 140 -19.31 3.33 -17.56
C ASP A 140 -19.92 4.57 -16.89
N GLY A 141 -19.09 5.54 -16.48
CA GLY A 141 -19.53 6.77 -15.83
C GLY A 141 -20.15 6.59 -14.45
N THR A 142 -20.18 5.39 -13.87
CA THR A 142 -20.85 5.11 -12.60
C THR A 142 -20.18 5.84 -11.43
N GLY A 143 -18.85 5.98 -11.47
CA GLY A 143 -18.04 6.44 -10.33
C GLY A 143 -17.75 5.33 -9.31
N CYS A 144 -18.21 4.09 -9.55
CA CYS A 144 -18.02 2.95 -8.66
C CYS A 144 -16.73 2.15 -8.94
N GLY A 145 -15.95 2.49 -9.98
CA GLY A 145 -14.72 1.77 -10.34
C GLY A 145 -13.63 1.74 -9.25
N LEU A 146 -13.76 2.56 -8.20
CA LEU A 146 -12.86 2.62 -7.05
C LEU A 146 -13.36 1.80 -5.82
N ILE A 147 -14.45 1.04 -5.95
CA ILE A 147 -15.17 0.47 -4.80
C ILE A 147 -14.31 -0.44 -3.91
N LEU A 148 -13.39 -1.20 -4.50
CA LEU A 148 -12.46 -2.07 -3.76
C LEU A 148 -11.47 -1.30 -2.89
N HIS A 149 -11.26 -0.01 -3.17
CA HIS A 149 -10.24 0.82 -2.52
C HIS A 149 -10.82 1.90 -1.61
N HIS A 150 -12.15 2.08 -1.59
CA HIS A 150 -12.80 3.16 -0.84
C HIS A 150 -12.41 3.19 0.63
N LYS A 151 -12.36 2.04 1.30
CA LYS A 151 -12.05 1.95 2.73
C LYS A 151 -10.59 2.32 3.04
N ALA A 152 -9.65 1.77 2.27
CA ALA A 152 -8.22 2.09 2.40
C ALA A 152 -7.95 3.57 2.10
N LEU A 153 -8.39 4.06 0.93
CA LEU A 153 -8.19 5.45 0.52
C LEU A 153 -8.89 6.43 1.45
N GLY A 154 -10.07 6.07 1.96
CA GLY A 154 -10.84 6.89 2.88
C GLY A 154 -10.15 7.13 4.23
N LYS A 155 -9.11 6.37 4.59
CA LYS A 155 -8.25 6.70 5.74
C LYS A 155 -7.27 7.82 5.45
N ALA A 156 -6.79 7.89 4.20
CA ALA A 156 -5.70 8.78 3.78
C ALA A 156 -6.16 10.02 3.01
N PHE A 157 -7.40 10.00 2.50
CA PHE A 157 -7.96 11.00 1.59
C PHE A 157 -9.43 11.29 1.90
N GLU A 158 -9.84 12.53 1.63
CA GLU A 158 -11.27 12.83 1.41
C GLU A 158 -11.66 12.37 -0.01
N VAL A 159 -12.32 11.23 -0.12
CA VAL A 159 -12.66 10.60 -1.41
C VAL A 159 -13.98 11.14 -1.95
N ARG A 160 -13.95 11.66 -3.18
CA ARG A 160 -15.16 12.00 -3.96
C ARG A 160 -15.09 11.34 -5.34
N CYS A 161 -16.18 10.74 -5.77
CA CYS A 161 -16.28 10.06 -7.05
C CYS A 161 -17.21 10.83 -7.98
N LEU A 162 -16.79 11.03 -9.23
CA LEU A 162 -17.62 11.63 -10.26
C LEU A 162 -18.55 10.56 -10.83
N HIS A 163 -19.85 10.84 -10.82
CA HIS A 163 -20.87 10.08 -11.52
C HIS A 163 -21.32 10.86 -12.76
N ILE A 164 -21.25 10.21 -13.92
CA ILE A 164 -21.70 10.69 -15.23
C ILE A 164 -22.86 9.77 -15.66
N PRO A 165 -24.13 10.20 -15.50
CA PRO A 165 -25.29 9.36 -15.79
C PRO A 165 -25.28 8.74 -17.19
N VAL A 166 -25.90 7.56 -17.31
CA VAL A 166 -25.91 6.78 -18.57
C VAL A 166 -26.50 7.58 -19.73
N GLN A 167 -27.56 8.37 -19.48
CA GLN A 167 -28.21 9.19 -20.49
C GLN A 167 -27.55 10.56 -20.68
N ASP A 168 -26.55 10.92 -19.86
CA ASP A 168 -25.85 12.20 -20.00
C ASP A 168 -25.10 12.26 -21.35
N ARG A 169 -25.22 13.43 -22.00
CA ARG A 169 -24.58 13.74 -23.28
C ARG A 169 -23.71 14.99 -23.17
N THR A 170 -23.23 15.31 -21.97
CA THR A 170 -22.33 16.44 -21.76
C THR A 170 -21.07 16.24 -22.63
N PRO A 171 -20.71 17.21 -23.49
CA PRO A 171 -19.49 17.14 -24.29
C PRO A 171 -18.23 17.10 -23.41
N PHE A 172 -17.12 16.63 -23.97
CA PHE A 172 -15.87 16.46 -23.22
C PHE A 172 -15.41 17.75 -22.53
N GLU A 173 -15.48 18.89 -23.22
CA GLU A 173 -15.14 20.21 -22.69
C GLU A 173 -16.03 20.62 -21.51
N GLY A 174 -17.30 20.20 -21.51
CA GLY A 174 -18.22 20.42 -20.39
C GLY A 174 -17.78 19.64 -19.14
N LEU A 175 -17.38 18.38 -19.32
CA LEU A 175 -16.83 17.56 -18.23
C LEU A 175 -15.50 18.13 -17.71
N VAL A 176 -14.63 18.60 -18.59
CA VAL A 176 -13.37 19.28 -18.21
C VAL A 176 -13.67 20.50 -17.35
N LYS A 177 -14.65 21.32 -17.75
CA LYS A 177 -15.04 22.53 -17.01
C LYS A 177 -15.58 22.19 -15.61
N LEU A 178 -16.43 21.18 -15.49
CA LEU A 178 -16.99 20.74 -14.20
C LEU A 178 -15.90 20.31 -13.21
N VAL A 179 -14.95 19.50 -13.66
CA VAL A 179 -13.84 19.07 -12.81
C VAL A 179 -12.90 20.25 -12.52
N GLU A 180 -12.65 21.12 -13.50
CA GLU A 180 -11.85 22.34 -13.34
C GLU A 180 -12.42 23.29 -12.27
N GLU A 181 -13.74 23.50 -12.25
CA GLU A 181 -14.41 24.32 -11.23
C GLU A 181 -14.22 23.73 -9.83
N THR A 182 -14.35 22.40 -9.71
CA THR A 182 -14.14 21.69 -8.45
C THR A 182 -12.72 21.86 -7.94
N ILE A 183 -11.70 21.62 -8.78
CA ILE A 183 -10.30 21.74 -8.34
C ILE A 183 -9.91 23.18 -8.00
N ARG A 184 -10.49 24.18 -8.70
CA ARG A 184 -10.21 25.60 -8.42
C ARG A 184 -10.84 26.02 -7.10
N SER A 185 -12.04 25.55 -6.80
CA SER A 185 -12.71 25.77 -5.53
C SER A 185 -11.91 25.16 -4.37
N GLU A 186 -11.52 23.89 -4.50
CA GLU A 186 -10.72 23.20 -3.47
C GLU A 186 -9.35 23.85 -3.28
N HIS A 187 -8.69 24.27 -4.36
CA HIS A 187 -7.42 24.98 -4.28
C HIS A 187 -7.56 26.35 -3.60
N ALA A 188 -8.63 27.10 -3.88
CA ALA A 188 -8.89 28.37 -3.22
C ALA A 188 -9.12 28.19 -1.71
N CYS A 189 -9.82 27.12 -1.30
CA CYS A 189 -10.06 26.78 0.10
C CYS A 189 -8.82 26.25 0.83
N SER A 190 -7.90 25.57 0.13
CA SER A 190 -6.72 24.93 0.73
C SER A 190 -5.50 24.98 -0.19
N PRO A 191 -4.89 26.17 -0.40
CA PRO A 191 -3.85 26.39 -1.43
C PRO A 191 -2.51 25.69 -1.18
N ASN A 192 -2.32 25.11 0.01
CA ASN A 192 -1.12 24.37 0.40
C ASN A 192 -1.31 22.86 0.40
N LYS A 193 -2.54 22.37 0.18
CA LYS A 193 -2.83 20.94 0.07
C LYS A 193 -2.81 20.51 -1.40
N PRO A 194 -2.21 19.37 -1.72
CA PRO A 194 -2.35 18.77 -3.04
C PRO A 194 -3.78 18.29 -3.28
N ILE A 195 -4.16 18.25 -4.54
CA ILE A 195 -5.42 17.65 -5.02
C ILE A 195 -5.06 16.43 -5.87
N TYR A 196 -5.61 15.27 -5.50
CA TYR A 196 -5.37 14.02 -6.23
C TYR A 196 -6.48 13.79 -7.24
N LEU A 197 -6.11 13.48 -8.49
CA LEU A 197 -7.04 13.02 -9.52
C LEU A 197 -6.71 11.56 -9.86
N VAL A 198 -7.61 10.64 -9.53
CA VAL A 198 -7.52 9.24 -9.97
C VAL A 198 -8.38 9.10 -11.21
N GLY A 199 -7.74 8.98 -12.37
CA GLY A 199 -8.44 8.85 -13.66
C GLY A 199 -8.36 7.44 -14.19
N ASP A 200 -9.50 6.77 -14.31
CA ASP A 200 -9.59 5.41 -14.87
C ASP A 200 -10.01 5.46 -16.34
N SER A 201 -9.21 4.87 -17.23
CA SER A 201 -9.48 4.79 -18.67
C SER A 201 -9.82 6.16 -19.29
N PHE A 202 -11.09 6.40 -19.63
CA PHE A 202 -11.62 7.70 -20.05
C PHE A 202 -11.32 8.83 -19.05
N GLY A 203 -11.49 8.57 -17.76
CA GLY A 203 -11.18 9.51 -16.68
C GLY A 203 -9.71 9.92 -16.65
N GLY A 204 -8.80 9.09 -17.17
CA GLY A 204 -7.39 9.44 -17.35
C GLY A 204 -7.17 10.56 -18.37
N CYS A 205 -7.90 10.54 -19.49
CA CYS A 205 -7.90 11.64 -20.46
C CYS A 205 -8.47 12.93 -19.85
N LEU A 206 -9.54 12.81 -19.06
CA LEU A 206 -10.15 13.94 -18.37
C LEU A 206 -9.17 14.56 -17.34
N ALA A 207 -8.49 13.74 -16.55
CA ALA A 207 -7.51 14.18 -15.57
C ALA A 207 -6.36 14.97 -16.22
N LEU A 208 -5.81 14.44 -17.32
CA LEU A 208 -4.75 15.10 -18.11
C LEU A 208 -5.23 16.43 -18.71
N ALA A 209 -6.45 16.47 -19.25
CA ALA A 209 -7.03 17.69 -19.81
C ALA A 209 -7.20 18.78 -18.75
N VAL A 210 -7.74 18.43 -17.57
CA VAL A 210 -7.91 19.36 -16.44
C VAL A 210 -6.56 19.86 -15.94
N ALA A 211 -5.57 18.97 -15.78
CA ALA A 211 -4.23 19.34 -15.33
C ALA A 211 -3.53 20.29 -16.32
N SER A 212 -3.67 20.05 -17.62
CA SER A 212 -3.07 20.91 -18.66
C SER A 212 -3.61 22.35 -18.64
N ARG A 213 -4.85 22.55 -18.17
CA ARG A 213 -5.48 23.87 -18.04
C ARG A 213 -5.14 24.58 -16.73
N ASN A 214 -4.65 23.84 -15.73
CA ASN A 214 -4.38 24.33 -14.39
C ASN A 214 -2.93 24.04 -13.95
N PRO A 215 -1.90 24.43 -14.73
CA PRO A 215 -0.50 24.05 -14.50
C PRO A 215 0.13 24.66 -13.23
N LYS A 216 -0.57 25.58 -12.55
CA LYS A 216 -0.14 26.23 -11.31
C LYS A 216 -0.75 25.60 -10.05
N ILE A 217 -1.79 24.79 -10.21
CA ILE A 217 -2.41 24.08 -9.07
C ILE A 217 -1.59 22.83 -8.80
N ASP A 218 -1.36 22.57 -7.52
CA ASP A 218 -0.63 21.40 -7.05
C ASP A 218 -1.47 20.12 -7.20
N LEU A 219 -1.35 19.50 -8.38
CA LEU A 219 -2.09 18.31 -8.78
C LEU A 219 -1.18 17.07 -8.75
N VAL A 220 -1.73 15.96 -8.25
CA VAL A 220 -1.14 14.62 -8.37
C VAL A 220 -2.09 13.73 -9.16
N LEU A 221 -1.64 13.26 -10.31
CA LEU A 221 -2.41 12.43 -11.24
C LEU A 221 -2.06 10.96 -11.01
N ILE A 222 -3.06 10.12 -10.82
CA ILE A 222 -2.94 8.66 -10.79
C ILE A 222 -3.81 8.12 -11.92
N LEU A 223 -3.18 7.61 -12.98
CA LEU A 223 -3.86 7.26 -14.23
C LEU A 223 -3.87 5.75 -14.39
N SER A 224 -5.05 5.13 -14.27
CA SER A 224 -5.26 3.70 -14.50
C SER A 224 -5.62 3.49 -15.97
N ASN A 225 -4.77 2.77 -16.72
CA ASN A 225 -4.94 2.45 -18.14
C ASN A 225 -5.50 3.63 -18.97
N PRO A 226 -4.88 4.83 -18.92
CA PRO A 226 -5.43 6.02 -19.52
C PRO A 226 -5.68 5.79 -21.02
N ALA A 227 -6.91 6.07 -21.45
CA ALA A 227 -7.34 5.77 -22.82
C ALA A 227 -6.85 6.82 -23.84
N THR A 228 -5.74 7.50 -23.56
CA THR A 228 -5.05 8.41 -24.47
C THR A 228 -4.52 7.69 -25.72
N SER A 229 -4.35 6.36 -25.66
CA SER A 229 -4.04 5.50 -26.80
C SER A 229 -5.27 4.99 -27.56
N PHE A 230 -6.48 5.48 -27.29
CA PHE A 230 -7.71 4.93 -27.87
C PHE A 230 -7.68 4.82 -29.41
N GLY A 231 -7.05 5.75 -30.12
CA GLY A 231 -6.87 5.67 -31.58
C GLY A 231 -6.05 4.47 -32.07
N ARG A 232 -5.29 3.81 -31.18
CA ARG A 232 -4.52 2.58 -31.39
C ARG A 232 -5.17 1.36 -30.72
N SER A 233 -6.43 1.47 -30.30
CA SER A 233 -7.17 0.37 -29.67
C SER A 233 -7.26 -0.85 -30.60
N GLN A 234 -7.12 -2.04 -30.01
CA GLN A 234 -7.29 -3.31 -30.73
C GLN A 234 -8.73 -3.49 -31.24
N LEU A 235 -9.68 -2.77 -30.62
CA LEU A 235 -11.10 -2.81 -30.95
C LEU A 235 -11.49 -1.80 -32.04
N GLN A 236 -10.55 -1.02 -32.60
CA GLN A 236 -10.81 -0.08 -33.69
C GLN A 236 -11.59 -0.70 -34.87
N PRO A 237 -11.28 -1.93 -35.33
CA PRO A 237 -12.04 -2.55 -36.42
C PRO A 237 -13.50 -2.86 -36.08
N LEU A 238 -13.86 -2.98 -34.80
CA LEU A 238 -15.20 -3.36 -34.34
C LEU A 238 -16.16 -2.17 -34.24
N PHE A 239 -15.64 -0.95 -34.02
CA PHE A 239 -16.47 0.24 -33.78
C PHE A 239 -17.39 0.63 -34.94
N PRO A 240 -16.98 0.55 -36.23
CA PRO A 240 -17.87 0.82 -37.35
C PRO A 240 -19.06 -0.14 -37.41
N PHE A 241 -18.87 -1.41 -37.03
CA PHE A 241 -19.93 -2.41 -37.03
C PHE A 241 -20.97 -2.13 -35.94
N LEU A 242 -20.56 -1.72 -34.74
CA LEU A 242 -21.48 -1.38 -33.65
C LEU A 242 -22.51 -0.30 -34.04
N GLY A 243 -22.09 0.68 -34.85
CA GLY A 243 -22.97 1.75 -35.35
C GLY A 243 -23.92 1.31 -36.47
N ALA A 244 -23.58 0.24 -37.18
CA ALA A 244 -24.34 -0.29 -38.32
C ALA A 244 -25.15 -1.55 -38.00
N MET A 245 -25.00 -2.13 -36.81
CA MET A 245 -25.70 -3.36 -36.41
C MET A 245 -27.22 -3.17 -36.30
N PRO A 246 -28.03 -4.03 -36.94
CA PRO A 246 -29.47 -4.13 -36.69
C PRO A 246 -29.76 -4.45 -35.21
N ASP A 247 -30.92 -4.04 -34.71
CA ASP A 247 -31.32 -4.30 -33.31
C ASP A 247 -31.39 -5.79 -32.97
N VAL A 248 -31.53 -6.68 -33.96
CA VAL A 248 -31.52 -8.13 -33.74
C VAL A 248 -30.17 -8.65 -33.20
N LEU A 249 -29.07 -7.91 -33.36
CA LEU A 249 -27.73 -8.28 -32.88
C LEU A 249 -27.37 -7.69 -31.51
N HIS A 250 -28.34 -7.11 -30.77
CA HIS A 250 -28.12 -6.57 -29.41
C HIS A 250 -27.52 -7.61 -28.44
N GLU A 251 -27.77 -8.91 -28.66
CA GLU A 251 -27.18 -10.02 -27.88
C GLU A 251 -25.64 -10.10 -27.98
N THR A 252 -25.02 -9.45 -28.97
CA THR A 252 -23.55 -9.42 -29.14
C THR A 252 -22.86 -8.31 -28.36
N VAL A 253 -23.59 -7.29 -27.91
CA VAL A 253 -23.05 -6.13 -27.18
C VAL A 253 -22.35 -6.53 -25.88
N PRO A 254 -22.89 -7.43 -25.03
CA PRO A 254 -22.18 -7.93 -23.85
C PRO A 254 -20.80 -8.54 -24.14
N TYR A 255 -20.64 -9.23 -25.27
CA TYR A 255 -19.37 -9.83 -25.68
C TYR A 255 -18.36 -8.80 -26.16
N VAL A 256 -18.80 -7.67 -26.71
CA VAL A 256 -17.90 -6.55 -27.02
C VAL A 256 -17.49 -5.81 -25.74
N LEU A 257 -18.43 -5.65 -24.81
CA LEU A 257 -18.18 -5.04 -23.51
C LEU A 257 -17.25 -5.91 -22.63
N SER A 258 -17.23 -7.24 -22.80
CA SER A 258 -16.31 -8.10 -22.07
C SER A 258 -14.83 -7.85 -22.40
N PHE A 259 -14.51 -7.29 -23.58
CA PHE A 259 -13.14 -6.84 -23.89
C PHE A 259 -12.73 -5.55 -23.16
N ILE A 260 -13.71 -4.78 -22.68
CA ILE A 260 -13.53 -3.58 -21.89
C ILE A 260 -13.44 -3.93 -20.39
N MET A 261 -13.87 -5.14 -20.01
CA MET A 261 -13.73 -5.65 -18.67
C MET A 261 -12.29 -6.05 -18.34
N GLY A 262 -12.04 -6.24 -17.05
CA GLY A 262 -10.79 -6.75 -16.53
C GLY A 262 -10.57 -8.24 -16.79
N GLU A 263 -9.42 -8.74 -16.35
CA GLU A 263 -9.06 -10.14 -16.44
C GLU A 263 -9.92 -10.97 -15.46
N PRO A 264 -10.77 -11.92 -15.94
CA PRO A 264 -11.76 -12.58 -15.11
C PRO A 264 -11.19 -13.35 -13.92
N PHE A 265 -10.01 -13.96 -14.07
CA PHE A 265 -9.38 -14.71 -12.99
C PHE A 265 -8.94 -13.76 -11.87
N LYS A 266 -8.31 -12.63 -12.20
CA LYS A 266 -7.90 -11.58 -11.25
C LYS A 266 -9.10 -10.91 -10.59
N MET A 267 -10.22 -10.73 -11.30
CA MET A 267 -11.47 -10.28 -10.68
C MET A 267 -12.02 -11.29 -9.66
N ALA A 268 -11.91 -12.58 -9.96
CA ALA A 268 -12.39 -13.66 -9.12
C ALA A 268 -11.48 -13.94 -7.91
N THR A 269 -10.24 -13.46 -7.88
CA THR A 269 -9.31 -13.69 -6.75
C THR A 269 -9.31 -12.58 -5.70
N VAL A 270 -10.02 -11.47 -5.90
CA VAL A 270 -10.00 -10.27 -5.02
C VAL A 270 -10.24 -10.60 -3.53
N ASN A 271 -11.14 -11.53 -3.21
CA ASN A 271 -11.43 -11.94 -1.84
C ASN A 271 -10.80 -13.28 -1.44
N VAL A 272 -9.89 -13.82 -2.26
CA VAL A 272 -9.28 -15.13 -2.02
C VAL A 272 -8.03 -14.94 -1.19
N GLU A 273 -8.14 -15.21 0.10
CA GLU A 273 -7.02 -15.07 1.02
C GLU A 273 -5.88 -16.04 0.67
N SER A 274 -4.67 -15.48 0.60
CA SER A 274 -3.45 -16.21 0.30
C SER A 274 -3.01 -17.20 1.40
N LYS A 275 -3.72 -17.26 2.53
CA LYS A 275 -3.47 -18.23 3.61
C LYS A 275 -4.34 -19.49 3.51
N LEU A 276 -5.40 -19.48 2.68
CA LEU A 276 -6.29 -20.62 2.55
C LEU A 276 -5.56 -21.85 1.98
N PRO A 277 -5.97 -23.08 2.32
CA PRO A 277 -5.48 -24.29 1.64
C PRO A 277 -5.76 -24.24 0.13
N PRO A 278 -4.92 -24.88 -0.72
CA PRO A 278 -5.08 -24.85 -2.18
C PRO A 278 -6.48 -25.24 -2.68
N MET A 279 -7.07 -26.30 -2.11
CA MET A 279 -8.42 -26.75 -2.48
C MET A 279 -9.49 -25.70 -2.17
N GLN A 280 -9.43 -25.06 -1.01
CA GLN A 280 -10.39 -24.01 -0.63
C GLN A 280 -10.22 -22.76 -1.50
N ARG A 281 -9.00 -22.42 -1.92
CA ARG A 281 -8.78 -21.35 -2.90
C ARG A 281 -9.44 -21.68 -4.23
N PHE A 282 -9.23 -22.88 -4.74
CA PHE A 282 -9.82 -23.33 -6.00
C PHE A 282 -11.35 -23.26 -5.95
N GLU A 283 -11.96 -23.78 -4.88
CA GLU A 283 -13.41 -23.71 -4.67
C GLU A 283 -13.91 -22.26 -4.65
N LYS A 284 -13.24 -21.38 -3.91
CA LYS A 284 -13.63 -19.96 -3.81
C LYS A 284 -13.50 -19.22 -5.15
N VAL A 285 -12.40 -19.43 -5.88
CA VAL A 285 -12.23 -18.87 -7.23
C VAL A 285 -13.32 -19.37 -8.17
N SER A 286 -13.63 -20.67 -8.15
CA SER A 286 -14.70 -21.25 -8.97
C SER A 286 -16.08 -20.64 -8.66
N GLN A 287 -16.40 -20.48 -7.38
CA GLN A 287 -17.63 -19.81 -6.93
C GLN A 287 -17.69 -18.35 -7.41
N ASN A 288 -16.59 -17.60 -7.26
CA ASN A 288 -16.52 -16.21 -7.69
C ASN A 288 -16.65 -16.07 -9.21
N LEU A 289 -15.96 -16.91 -10.00
CA LEU A 289 -16.10 -16.93 -11.46
C LEU A 289 -17.55 -17.21 -11.86
N THR A 290 -18.19 -18.19 -11.21
CA THR A 290 -19.60 -18.52 -11.45
C THR A 290 -20.51 -17.33 -11.12
N ALA A 291 -20.20 -16.58 -10.06
CA ALA A 291 -20.96 -15.39 -9.66
C ALA A 291 -20.77 -14.19 -10.62
N LEU A 292 -19.72 -14.17 -11.44
CA LEU A 292 -19.51 -13.15 -12.47
C LEU A 292 -20.31 -13.42 -13.75
N LEU A 293 -20.65 -14.68 -14.05
CA LEU A 293 -21.35 -15.05 -15.29
C LEU A 293 -22.69 -14.31 -15.48
N PRO A 294 -23.58 -14.22 -14.46
CA PRO A 294 -24.83 -13.45 -14.60
C PRO A 294 -24.56 -11.96 -14.89
N ASN A 295 -23.45 -11.42 -14.40
CA ASN A 295 -23.14 -9.99 -14.50
C ASN A 295 -22.74 -9.54 -15.92
N LEU A 296 -22.42 -10.48 -16.81
CA LEU A 296 -22.21 -10.15 -18.23
C LEU A 296 -23.47 -9.56 -18.87
N SER A 297 -24.65 -10.05 -18.47
CA SER A 297 -25.92 -9.49 -18.95
C SER A 297 -26.16 -8.06 -18.45
N ASP A 298 -25.65 -7.75 -17.25
CA ASP A 298 -25.79 -6.44 -16.63
C ASP A 298 -24.97 -5.36 -17.33
N LEU A 299 -23.91 -5.72 -18.06
CA LEU A 299 -23.11 -4.78 -18.85
C LEU A 299 -23.97 -4.00 -19.86
N ALA A 300 -24.96 -4.65 -20.45
CA ALA A 300 -25.88 -4.00 -21.37
C ALA A 300 -26.77 -2.95 -20.67
N SER A 301 -27.05 -3.12 -19.38
CA SER A 301 -27.78 -2.14 -18.58
C SER A 301 -26.91 -0.96 -18.16
N ILE A 302 -25.61 -1.20 -17.92
CA ILE A 302 -24.64 -0.15 -17.54
C ILE A 302 -24.30 0.74 -18.72
N ILE A 303 -24.06 0.14 -19.90
CA ILE A 303 -23.77 0.88 -21.14
C ILE A 303 -24.67 0.36 -22.28
N PRO A 304 -25.90 0.88 -22.41
CA PRO A 304 -26.77 0.56 -23.55
C PRO A 304 -26.13 0.95 -24.88
N LYS A 305 -26.51 0.30 -26.00
CA LYS A 305 -25.93 0.49 -27.34
C LYS A 305 -25.81 1.98 -27.75
N ASP A 306 -26.89 2.75 -27.65
CA ASP A 306 -26.87 4.16 -28.06
C ASP A 306 -25.93 5.01 -27.19
N THR A 307 -25.87 4.68 -25.90
CA THR A 307 -24.91 5.29 -24.97
C THR A 307 -23.49 4.86 -25.30
N LEU A 308 -23.25 3.59 -25.65
CA LEU A 308 -21.93 3.09 -26.04
C LEU A 308 -21.38 3.88 -27.23
N LEU A 309 -22.18 4.07 -28.28
CA LEU A 309 -21.77 4.87 -29.45
C LEU A 309 -21.42 6.31 -29.08
N TRP A 310 -22.21 6.92 -28.20
CA TRP A 310 -21.90 8.25 -27.67
C TRP A 310 -20.58 8.25 -26.87
N LYS A 311 -20.39 7.30 -25.95
CA LYS A 311 -19.18 7.19 -25.10
C LYS A 311 -17.92 6.94 -25.93
N LEU A 312 -18.01 6.18 -27.03
CA LEU A 312 -16.90 5.98 -27.97
C LEU A 312 -16.51 7.28 -28.68
N LYS A 313 -17.49 8.09 -29.13
CA LYS A 313 -17.22 9.43 -29.70
C LYS A 313 -16.59 10.35 -28.65
N LEU A 314 -17.16 10.37 -27.45
CA LEU A 314 -16.65 11.14 -26.32
C LEU A 314 -15.20 10.76 -25.98
N LEU A 315 -14.90 9.46 -25.97
CA LEU A 315 -13.57 8.94 -25.69
C LEU A 315 -12.56 9.33 -26.78
N LYS A 316 -12.96 9.29 -28.06
CA LYS A 316 -12.13 9.78 -29.18
C LYS A 316 -11.79 11.26 -29.02
N SER A 317 -12.77 12.10 -28.69
CA SER A 317 -12.55 13.52 -28.41
C SER A 317 -11.63 13.75 -27.21
N ALA A 318 -11.85 12.99 -26.13
CA ALA A 318 -11.03 13.06 -24.92
C ALA A 318 -9.56 12.70 -25.18
N ALA A 319 -9.32 11.60 -25.88
CA ALA A 319 -7.97 11.16 -26.24
C ALA A 319 -7.27 12.19 -27.12
N ALA A 320 -7.96 12.74 -28.14
CA ALA A 320 -7.39 13.78 -29.00
C ALA A 320 -7.05 15.05 -28.21
N TYR A 321 -7.97 15.51 -27.36
CA TYR A 321 -7.78 16.71 -26.54
C TYR A 321 -6.59 16.56 -25.59
N ALA A 322 -6.51 15.45 -24.83
CA ALA A 322 -5.43 15.19 -23.89
C ALA A 322 -4.08 15.10 -24.60
N ASN A 323 -4.00 14.35 -25.71
CA ASN A 323 -2.76 14.19 -26.48
C ASN A 323 -2.18 15.51 -26.99
N SER A 324 -3.03 16.42 -27.45
CA SER A 324 -2.58 17.73 -27.95
C SER A 324 -1.98 18.64 -26.87
N ARG A 325 -2.12 18.30 -25.57
CA ARG A 325 -1.77 19.17 -24.44
C ARG A 325 -0.91 18.52 -23.37
N LEU A 326 -0.35 17.33 -23.61
CA LEU A 326 0.52 16.64 -22.63
C LEU A 326 1.69 17.52 -22.19
N HIS A 327 2.26 18.32 -23.10
CA HIS A 327 3.36 19.24 -22.82
C HIS A 327 3.02 20.33 -21.78
N ALA A 328 1.74 20.64 -21.56
CA ALA A 328 1.28 21.64 -20.61
C ALA A 328 0.97 21.04 -19.22
N VAL A 329 1.09 19.72 -19.05
CA VAL A 329 0.87 19.06 -17.77
C VAL A 329 2.13 19.17 -16.90
N ASN A 330 2.07 20.01 -15.88
CA ASN A 330 3.12 20.19 -14.87
C ASN A 330 2.94 19.31 -13.62
N ALA A 331 1.81 18.60 -13.54
CA ALA A 331 1.46 17.75 -12.40
C ALA A 331 2.43 16.58 -12.21
N GLU A 332 2.53 16.06 -10.99
CA GLU A 332 3.13 14.75 -10.77
C GLU A 332 2.20 13.67 -11.32
N VAL A 333 2.73 12.71 -12.09
CA VAL A 333 1.93 11.67 -12.74
C VAL A 333 2.44 10.28 -12.38
N LEU A 334 1.52 9.43 -11.95
CA LEU A 334 1.73 8.00 -11.77
C LEU A 334 0.80 7.25 -12.73
N VAL A 335 1.37 6.56 -13.72
CA VAL A 335 0.61 5.73 -14.67
C VAL A 335 0.64 4.29 -14.21
N LEU A 336 -0.53 3.69 -14.05
CA LEU A 336 -0.74 2.27 -13.80
C LEU A 336 -1.17 1.61 -15.11
N ALA A 337 -0.38 0.68 -15.62
CA ALA A 337 -0.57 0.10 -16.94
C ALA A 337 -0.68 -1.41 -16.88
N SER A 338 -1.67 -1.95 -17.56
CA SER A 338 -1.96 -3.38 -17.63
C SER A 338 -1.27 -4.08 -18.80
N GLY A 339 -0.92 -5.36 -18.59
CA GLY A 339 -0.33 -6.20 -19.62
C GLY A 339 -1.32 -7.05 -20.41
N LYS A 340 -2.48 -7.39 -19.84
CA LYS A 340 -3.58 -8.11 -20.51
C LYS A 340 -4.75 -7.19 -20.84
N ASP A 341 -4.46 -5.92 -21.11
CA ASP A 341 -5.47 -4.94 -21.54
C ASP A 341 -5.90 -5.23 -22.99
N ASN A 342 -7.12 -5.73 -23.15
CA ASN A 342 -7.69 -6.03 -24.46
C ASN A 342 -8.36 -4.82 -25.12
N MET A 343 -8.55 -3.71 -24.40
CA MET A 343 -9.19 -2.51 -24.93
C MET A 343 -8.16 -1.58 -25.58
N VAL A 344 -7.08 -1.26 -24.88
CA VAL A 344 -6.05 -0.32 -25.34
C VAL A 344 -4.64 -0.85 -25.07
N PRO A 345 -3.63 -0.48 -25.87
CA PRO A 345 -2.26 -0.95 -25.67
C PRO A 345 -1.59 -0.23 -24.48
N SER A 346 -2.04 -0.52 -23.26
CA SER A 346 -1.65 0.18 -22.02
C SER A 346 -0.16 0.13 -21.73
N GLY A 347 0.51 -0.98 -22.03
CA GLY A 347 1.97 -1.10 -21.93
C GLY A 347 2.72 -0.10 -22.82
N ASP A 348 2.40 -0.04 -24.12
CA ASP A 348 3.01 0.94 -25.04
C ASP A 348 2.64 2.38 -24.70
N GLU A 349 1.41 2.57 -24.25
CA GLU A 349 0.91 3.88 -23.90
C GLU A 349 1.62 4.46 -22.69
N SER A 350 1.85 3.66 -21.65
CA SER A 350 2.59 4.10 -20.47
C SER A 350 4.02 4.53 -20.80
N ARG A 351 4.72 3.79 -21.68
CA ARG A 351 6.05 4.17 -22.20
C ARG A 351 6.01 5.49 -22.96
N ARG A 352 4.98 5.71 -23.78
CA ARG A 352 4.79 6.95 -24.53
C ARG A 352 4.52 8.13 -23.59
N LEU A 353 3.64 7.96 -22.61
CA LEU A 353 3.31 8.99 -21.62
C LEU A 353 4.53 9.33 -20.76
N ARG A 354 5.31 8.34 -20.32
CA ARG A 354 6.57 8.56 -19.60
C ARG A 354 7.56 9.43 -20.37
N LYS A 355 7.63 9.27 -21.70
CA LYS A 355 8.49 10.10 -22.57
C LYS A 355 7.91 11.50 -22.84
N SER A 356 6.59 11.66 -22.75
CA SER A 356 5.89 12.89 -23.16
C SER A 356 5.61 13.85 -21.99
N LEU A 357 5.52 13.33 -20.77
CA LEU A 357 5.22 14.06 -19.55
C LEU A 357 6.50 14.27 -18.74
N GLN A 358 6.65 15.44 -18.11
CA GLN A 358 7.87 15.80 -17.38
C GLN A 358 8.08 14.98 -16.10
N ASN A 359 7.01 14.77 -15.32
CA ASN A 359 7.07 14.15 -13.99
C ASN A 359 6.26 12.84 -13.94
N CYS A 360 6.59 11.88 -14.80
CA CYS A 360 5.81 10.65 -14.97
C CYS A 360 6.55 9.39 -14.51
N THR A 361 5.99 8.73 -13.49
CA THR A 361 6.37 7.38 -13.05
C THR A 361 5.39 6.35 -13.62
N VAL A 362 5.87 5.16 -13.95
CA VAL A 362 5.03 4.06 -14.48
C VAL A 362 5.12 2.85 -13.56
N ARG A 363 3.99 2.17 -13.35
CA ARG A 363 3.90 0.84 -12.73
C ARG A 363 3.16 -0.09 -13.69
N TYR A 364 3.76 -1.24 -13.98
CA TYR A 364 3.26 -2.19 -14.98
C TYR A 364 2.75 -3.48 -14.32
N PHE A 365 1.48 -3.79 -14.56
CA PHE A 365 0.73 -4.91 -14.02
C PHE A 365 0.52 -5.95 -15.11
N LYS A 366 1.51 -6.83 -15.26
CA LYS A 366 1.64 -7.73 -16.42
C LYS A 366 0.44 -8.67 -16.57
N GLU A 367 -0.11 -9.16 -15.45
CA GLU A 367 -1.15 -10.19 -15.45
C GLU A 367 -2.57 -9.61 -15.37
N ASN A 368 -2.71 -8.29 -15.26
CA ASN A 368 -3.98 -7.58 -15.09
C ASN A 368 -4.58 -7.09 -16.42
N GLY A 369 -5.91 -6.91 -16.42
CA GLY A 369 -6.72 -6.45 -17.56
C GLY A 369 -7.07 -4.96 -17.51
N HIS A 370 -8.07 -4.53 -18.30
CA HIS A 370 -8.36 -3.10 -18.50
C HIS A 370 -8.88 -2.39 -17.24
N THR A 371 -9.80 -2.99 -16.49
CA THR A 371 -10.36 -2.41 -15.26
C THR A 371 -9.48 -2.75 -14.05
N LEU A 372 -8.26 -2.22 -14.07
CA LEU A 372 -7.20 -2.55 -13.12
C LEU A 372 -7.63 -2.38 -11.65
N LEU A 373 -8.40 -1.33 -11.35
CA LEU A 373 -8.86 -1.01 -9.98
C LEU A 373 -9.98 -1.93 -9.45
N LEU A 374 -10.46 -2.86 -10.27
CA LEU A 374 -11.44 -3.89 -9.90
C LEU A 374 -10.82 -5.30 -9.86
N GLU A 375 -9.49 -5.41 -9.89
CA GLU A 375 -8.78 -6.67 -9.95
C GLU A 375 -7.88 -6.90 -8.73
N ASP A 376 -7.62 -8.16 -8.42
CA ASP A 376 -6.72 -8.60 -7.35
C ASP A 376 -5.26 -8.20 -7.61
N GLY A 377 -4.46 -8.17 -6.53
CA GLY A 377 -3.04 -7.83 -6.59
C GLY A 377 -2.73 -6.34 -6.54
N ILE A 378 -3.75 -5.49 -6.36
CA ILE A 378 -3.59 -4.04 -6.42
C ILE A 378 -4.13 -3.39 -5.17
N GLY A 379 -3.22 -2.95 -4.30
CA GLY A 379 -3.55 -2.02 -3.22
C GLY A 379 -3.27 -0.60 -3.70
N LEU A 380 -4.29 0.14 -4.19
CA LEU A 380 -4.04 1.47 -4.76
C LEU A 380 -3.34 2.43 -3.77
N LEU A 381 -3.72 2.44 -2.50
CA LEU A 381 -3.02 3.21 -1.48
C LEU A 381 -1.56 2.75 -1.29
N THR A 382 -1.32 1.44 -1.30
CA THR A 382 0.02 0.83 -1.22
C THR A 382 0.88 1.28 -2.39
N VAL A 383 0.34 1.26 -3.61
CA VAL A 383 1.04 1.69 -4.83
C VAL A 383 1.38 3.19 -4.76
N ILE A 384 0.44 4.04 -4.33
CA ILE A 384 0.67 5.48 -4.14
C ILE A 384 1.78 5.73 -3.11
N ARG A 385 1.80 4.98 -2.00
CA ARG A 385 2.81 5.08 -0.95
C ARG A 385 4.18 4.57 -1.42
N GLY A 386 4.23 3.43 -2.10
CA GLY A 386 5.46 2.84 -2.67
C GLY A 386 6.11 3.77 -3.69
N ALA A 387 5.31 4.40 -4.56
CA ALA A 387 5.77 5.40 -5.51
C ALA A 387 6.05 6.79 -4.86
N GLN A 388 5.97 6.91 -3.53
CA GLN A 388 6.14 8.15 -2.76
C GLN A 388 5.28 9.33 -3.25
N LYS A 389 4.10 9.04 -3.79
CA LYS A 389 3.15 10.04 -4.27
C LYS A 389 2.22 10.54 -3.18
N TYR A 390 2.09 9.82 -2.06
CA TYR A 390 1.28 10.28 -0.93
C TYR A 390 1.98 11.43 -0.18
N ARG A 391 1.35 12.60 -0.13
CA ARG A 391 1.79 13.76 0.63
C ARG A 391 0.60 14.62 1.03
N ARG A 392 0.68 15.25 2.21
CA ARG A 392 -0.39 16.11 2.74
C ARG A 392 -0.10 17.60 2.54
N SER A 393 1.07 17.92 2.02
CA SER A 393 1.52 19.28 1.73
C SER A 393 2.17 19.36 0.34
N ARG A 394 2.60 20.56 -0.07
CA ARG A 394 3.29 20.81 -1.35
C ARG A 394 4.54 19.97 -1.59
N LYS A 395 5.19 19.49 -0.54
CA LYS A 395 6.37 18.62 -0.64
C LYS A 395 6.11 17.34 0.13
N HIS A 396 6.58 16.22 -0.42
CA HIS A 396 6.56 14.94 0.27
C HIS A 396 7.53 14.97 1.45
N ASP A 397 7.05 14.54 2.62
CA ASP A 397 7.84 14.35 3.82
C ASP A 397 7.79 12.88 4.25
N ALA A 398 8.88 12.14 4.07
CA ALA A 398 8.94 10.71 4.34
C ALA A 398 8.69 10.34 5.83
N VAL A 399 8.78 11.30 6.75
CA VAL A 399 8.47 11.10 8.17
C VAL A 399 7.04 11.52 8.47
N LEU A 400 6.68 12.76 8.12
CA LEU A 400 5.38 13.33 8.48
C LEU A 400 4.23 12.74 7.64
N ASP A 401 4.44 12.42 6.37
CA ASP A 401 3.40 11.83 5.51
C ASP A 401 3.29 10.30 5.64
N TYR A 402 4.06 9.69 6.55
CA TYR A 402 4.06 8.24 6.73
C TYR A 402 2.73 7.72 7.30
N LEU A 403 2.23 6.66 6.68
CA LEU A 403 1.14 5.83 7.19
C LEU A 403 1.73 4.45 7.55
N PRO A 404 1.39 3.85 8.70
CA PRO A 404 1.84 2.49 9.04
C PRO A 404 1.18 1.43 8.15
N PRO A 405 1.77 0.22 8.05
CA PRO A 405 1.21 -0.86 7.23
C PRO A 405 -0.16 -1.31 7.74
N SER A 406 -1.08 -1.58 6.80
CA SER A 406 -2.36 -2.22 7.09
C SER A 406 -2.17 -3.71 7.45
N LEU A 407 -3.21 -4.36 7.95
CA LEU A 407 -3.18 -5.80 8.19
C LEU A 407 -3.00 -6.60 6.89
N ALA A 408 -3.61 -6.17 5.79
CA ALA A 408 -3.46 -6.84 4.50
C ALA A 408 -2.04 -6.67 3.94
N GLU A 409 -1.47 -5.47 4.02
CA GLU A 409 -0.08 -5.18 3.63
C GLU A 409 0.91 -6.02 4.44
N TYR A 410 0.71 -6.11 5.77
CA TYR A 410 1.51 -6.97 6.64
C TYR A 410 1.46 -8.44 6.18
N ASN A 411 0.25 -8.97 5.99
CA ASN A 411 0.06 -10.35 5.57
C ASN A 411 0.67 -10.59 4.19
N TYR A 412 0.47 -9.70 3.24
CA TYR A 412 0.99 -9.86 1.88
C TYR A 412 2.53 -9.82 1.87
N ALA A 413 3.14 -8.85 2.54
CA ALA A 413 4.60 -8.72 2.60
C ALA A 413 5.25 -9.98 3.19
N PHE A 414 4.81 -10.43 4.37
CA PHE A 414 5.47 -11.54 5.06
C PHE A 414 5.01 -12.94 4.64
N THR A 415 3.97 -13.07 3.79
CA THR A 415 3.55 -14.37 3.24
C THR A 415 3.87 -14.53 1.75
N GLN A 416 3.69 -13.49 0.94
CA GLN A 416 3.87 -13.57 -0.52
C GLN A 416 5.23 -13.03 -0.95
N VAL A 417 5.64 -11.88 -0.42
CA VAL A 417 6.87 -11.21 -0.85
C VAL A 417 8.10 -11.87 -0.24
N THR A 418 8.07 -12.11 1.08
CA THR A 418 9.22 -12.65 1.82
C THR A 418 8.92 -13.97 2.53
N GLY A 419 7.71 -14.52 2.34
CA GLY A 419 7.28 -15.74 3.04
C GLY A 419 8.15 -16.96 2.73
N LEU A 420 8.59 -17.14 1.48
CA LEU A 420 9.52 -18.21 1.14
C LEU A 420 10.86 -18.04 1.85
N PHE A 421 11.39 -16.81 1.88
CA PHE A 421 12.62 -16.50 2.61
C PHE A 421 12.46 -16.82 4.10
N HIS A 422 11.37 -16.38 4.73
CA HIS A 422 11.08 -16.65 6.16
C HIS A 422 10.93 -18.14 6.45
N PHE A 423 10.28 -18.88 5.56
CA PHE A 423 10.11 -20.32 5.69
C PHE A 423 11.45 -21.05 5.64
N LEU A 424 12.29 -20.68 4.66
CA LEU A 424 13.59 -21.30 4.43
C LEU A 424 14.60 -20.97 5.53
N THR A 425 14.71 -19.71 5.93
CA THR A 425 15.73 -19.30 6.91
C THR A 425 15.22 -19.45 8.34
N GLY A 426 13.97 -19.05 8.62
CA GLY A 426 13.52 -18.83 9.98
C GLY A 426 14.35 -17.77 10.72
N SER A 427 13.93 -17.44 11.93
CA SER A 427 14.64 -16.51 12.80
C SER A 427 14.46 -16.83 14.27
N THR A 428 15.39 -16.38 15.11
CA THR A 428 15.22 -16.28 16.56
C THR A 428 15.70 -14.92 17.03
N MET A 429 14.92 -14.30 17.91
CA MET A 429 15.29 -13.03 18.54
C MET A 429 15.51 -13.22 20.04
N PHE A 430 16.52 -12.51 20.55
CA PHE A 430 16.86 -12.42 21.95
C PHE A 430 17.07 -10.97 22.33
N SER A 431 16.86 -10.62 23.58
CA SER A 431 17.16 -9.29 24.10
C SER A 431 17.71 -9.35 25.52
N THR A 432 18.49 -8.34 25.90
CA THR A 432 19.10 -8.24 27.23
C THR A 432 18.28 -7.29 28.11
N LEU A 433 17.86 -7.79 29.27
CA LEU A 433 17.13 -7.03 30.28
C LEU A 433 18.05 -6.02 31.00
N GLY A 434 17.45 -5.12 31.80
CA GLY A 434 18.18 -4.07 32.53
C GLY A 434 19.19 -4.60 33.57
N ASP A 435 18.96 -5.81 34.08
CA ASP A 435 19.86 -6.53 34.99
C ASP A 435 20.99 -7.29 34.28
N GLY A 436 20.96 -7.35 32.94
CA GLY A 436 21.94 -8.06 32.10
C GLY A 436 21.52 -9.46 31.67
N THR A 437 20.36 -9.96 32.10
CA THR A 437 19.88 -11.29 31.70
C THR A 437 19.44 -11.30 30.24
N VAL A 438 19.96 -12.26 29.46
CA VAL A 438 19.51 -12.50 28.08
C VAL A 438 18.24 -13.35 28.12
N VAL A 439 17.21 -12.92 27.39
CA VAL A 439 15.93 -13.62 27.28
C VAL A 439 15.51 -13.74 25.83
N LYS A 440 14.66 -14.73 25.53
CA LYS A 440 14.04 -14.90 24.22
C LYS A 440 13.01 -13.79 23.97
N GLY A 441 12.93 -13.33 22.72
CA GLY A 441 12.04 -12.26 22.28
C GLY A 441 12.61 -10.86 22.51
N LEU A 442 11.77 -9.85 22.36
CA LEU A 442 12.16 -8.43 22.38
C LEU A 442 11.88 -7.70 23.71
N SER A 443 11.66 -8.40 24.83
CA SER A 443 11.27 -7.77 26.11
C SER A 443 12.32 -6.81 26.69
N GLY A 444 13.61 -7.01 26.39
CA GLY A 444 14.70 -6.09 26.77
C GLY A 444 14.73 -4.78 25.97
N VAL A 445 14.00 -4.70 24.85
CA VAL A 445 13.91 -3.47 24.04
C VAL A 445 12.77 -2.57 24.55
N PRO A 446 12.98 -1.26 24.75
CA PRO A 446 11.94 -0.35 25.25
C PRO A 446 10.70 -0.30 24.34
N ASN A 447 9.51 -0.30 24.95
CA ASN A 447 8.23 -0.16 24.23
C ASN A 447 7.96 1.28 23.78
N GLU A 448 8.47 2.27 24.51
CA GLU A 448 8.29 3.69 24.21
C GLU A 448 9.58 4.32 23.67
N GLY A 449 9.44 5.17 22.66
CA GLY A 449 10.56 5.91 22.08
C GLY A 449 10.82 7.29 22.71
N PRO A 450 11.86 7.99 22.24
CA PRO A 450 12.69 7.63 21.09
C PRO A 450 13.69 6.51 21.40
N VAL A 451 13.80 5.54 20.49
CA VAL A 451 14.78 4.45 20.53
C VAL A 451 15.62 4.48 19.25
N LEU A 452 16.93 4.31 19.38
CA LEU A 452 17.85 4.14 18.26
C LEU A 452 18.46 2.73 18.31
N LEU A 453 18.00 1.85 17.43
CA LEU A 453 18.58 0.53 17.20
C LEU A 453 19.84 0.69 16.34
N VAL A 454 20.99 0.25 16.84
CA VAL A 454 22.29 0.42 16.17
C VAL A 454 22.97 -0.94 16.02
N GLY A 455 23.32 -1.33 14.78
CA GLY A 455 23.91 -2.64 14.53
C GLY A 455 24.73 -2.73 13.24
N TYR A 456 25.16 -3.95 12.92
CA TYR A 456 25.85 -4.32 11.68
C TYR A 456 24.85 -4.61 10.55
N HIS A 457 25.12 -4.10 9.35
CA HIS A 457 24.27 -4.30 8.19
C HIS A 457 24.72 -5.53 7.38
N ASN A 458 23.93 -6.60 7.42
CA ASN A 458 24.25 -7.80 6.65
C ASN A 458 24.13 -7.52 5.14
N LEU A 459 24.82 -8.34 4.35
CA LEU A 459 24.81 -8.40 2.90
C LEU A 459 23.39 -8.23 2.35
N LEU A 460 23.21 -7.22 1.51
CA LEU A 460 21.94 -6.82 0.88
C LEU A 460 20.79 -6.51 1.85
N GLY A 461 21.05 -6.37 3.15
CA GLY A 461 20.01 -6.16 4.16
C GLY A 461 19.13 -7.37 4.43
N LEU A 462 19.65 -8.60 4.26
CA LEU A 462 18.88 -9.84 4.43
C LEU A 462 18.30 -10.01 5.85
N GLU A 463 18.85 -9.33 6.85
CA GLU A 463 18.40 -9.31 8.24
C GLU A 463 17.17 -8.41 8.47
N LEU A 464 16.85 -7.50 7.55
CA LEU A 464 15.82 -6.50 7.75
C LEU A 464 14.42 -7.11 7.87
N THR A 465 14.09 -8.04 6.99
CA THR A 465 12.72 -8.55 6.88
C THR A 465 12.27 -9.28 8.16
N PRO A 466 13.04 -10.24 8.72
CA PRO A 466 12.65 -10.87 9.97
C PRO A 466 12.66 -9.89 11.14
N LEU A 467 13.61 -8.92 11.17
CA LEU A 467 13.67 -7.87 12.19
C LEU A 467 12.38 -7.04 12.21
N VAL A 468 11.95 -6.51 11.06
CA VAL A 468 10.75 -5.69 10.94
C VAL A 468 9.50 -6.50 11.31
N GLU A 469 9.40 -7.75 10.85
CA GLU A 469 8.27 -8.63 11.22
C GLU A 469 8.22 -8.86 12.74
N GLY A 470 9.35 -9.18 13.37
CA GLY A 470 9.42 -9.47 14.80
C GLY A 470 8.99 -8.28 15.68
N PHE A 471 9.43 -7.06 15.35
CA PHE A 471 9.00 -5.86 16.07
C PHE A 471 7.51 -5.56 15.90
N LEU A 472 6.98 -5.72 14.68
CA LEU A 472 5.56 -5.55 14.42
C LEU A 472 4.74 -6.60 15.18
N ARG A 473 5.12 -7.88 15.10
CA ARG A 473 4.39 -9.00 15.70
C ARG A 473 4.44 -8.99 17.24
N GLU A 474 5.60 -8.78 17.84
CA GLU A 474 5.77 -8.90 19.30
C GLU A 474 5.50 -7.59 20.04
N LYS A 475 5.70 -6.44 19.40
CA LYS A 475 5.55 -5.13 20.04
C LYS A 475 4.54 -4.20 19.41
N GLY A 476 4.05 -4.49 18.20
CA GLY A 476 3.22 -3.53 17.44
C GLY A 476 3.99 -2.26 17.04
N ILE A 477 5.33 -2.32 16.99
CA ILE A 477 6.18 -1.16 16.74
C ILE A 477 6.67 -1.17 15.29
N VAL A 478 6.47 -0.05 14.60
CA VAL A 478 7.08 0.18 13.28
C VAL A 478 8.51 0.67 13.47
N VAL A 479 9.47 -0.15 13.07
CA VAL A 479 10.88 0.23 13.02
C VAL A 479 11.15 1.07 11.78
N ARG A 480 11.65 2.30 11.98
CA ARG A 480 11.88 3.27 10.91
C ARG A 480 13.36 3.25 10.50
N GLY A 481 13.67 2.53 9.42
CA GLY A 481 15.04 2.44 8.88
C GLY A 481 15.51 3.72 8.19
N VAL A 482 16.76 4.12 8.39
CA VAL A 482 17.42 5.16 7.56
C VAL A 482 18.25 4.49 6.47
N ALA A 483 17.83 4.69 5.22
CA ALA A 483 18.30 3.92 4.08
C ALA A 483 19.03 4.80 3.06
N HIS A 484 19.87 4.19 2.21
CA HIS A 484 20.62 4.90 1.18
C HIS A 484 19.67 5.64 0.22
N PRO A 485 19.93 6.92 -0.15
CA PRO A 485 18.99 7.71 -0.94
C PRO A 485 18.67 7.12 -2.32
N GLU A 486 19.57 6.31 -2.88
CA GLU A 486 19.38 5.63 -4.17
C GLU A 486 18.09 4.78 -4.23
N LEU A 487 17.65 4.23 -3.09
CA LEU A 487 16.40 3.47 -2.98
C LEU A 487 15.14 4.33 -3.20
N PHE A 488 15.28 5.66 -3.19
CA PHE A 488 14.19 6.63 -3.28
C PHE A 488 14.24 7.49 -4.55
N LEU A 489 15.36 7.48 -5.29
CA LEU A 489 15.56 8.32 -6.47
C LEU A 489 14.92 7.77 -7.76
N GLY A 490 14.36 6.57 -7.72
CA GLY A 490 13.70 5.96 -8.87
C GLY A 490 14.65 5.32 -9.90
N ASN A 491 15.97 5.53 -9.75
CA ASN A 491 16.99 4.98 -10.66
C ASN A 491 17.08 3.43 -10.61
N LEU A 492 16.72 2.86 -9.46
CA LEU A 492 16.65 1.40 -9.24
C LEU A 492 15.26 0.82 -9.55
N GLU A 493 14.32 1.64 -10.04
CA GLU A 493 13.01 1.13 -10.48
C GLU A 493 13.19 0.38 -11.80
N SER A 494 13.22 -0.96 -11.72
CA SER A 494 13.15 -1.84 -12.88
C SER A 494 11.85 -1.64 -13.65
N GLU A 495 11.83 -1.98 -14.94
CA GLU A 495 10.59 -2.07 -15.74
C GLU A 495 9.65 -3.24 -15.30
N SER A 496 9.77 -3.74 -14.05
CA SER A 496 9.07 -4.91 -13.51
C SER A 496 8.75 -4.75 -12.00
N PRO A 497 7.76 -5.50 -11.44
CA PRO A 497 6.30 -5.44 -11.63
C PRO A 497 5.59 -4.57 -10.56
N GLU A 498 4.26 -4.38 -10.69
CA GLU A 498 3.22 -4.00 -9.70
C GLU A 498 3.65 -3.19 -8.45
N VAL A 499 4.41 -3.81 -7.53
CA VAL A 499 5.10 -3.22 -6.37
C VAL A 499 6.44 -3.94 -6.16
N SER A 500 7.56 -3.21 -6.22
CA SER A 500 8.91 -3.79 -6.07
C SER A 500 9.28 -4.06 -4.61
N LEU A 501 10.33 -4.86 -4.36
CA LEU A 501 10.90 -5.03 -3.01
C LEU A 501 11.30 -3.67 -2.37
N ILE A 502 11.79 -2.74 -3.19
CA ILE A 502 12.16 -1.39 -2.76
C ILE A 502 10.92 -0.60 -2.33
N ASP A 503 9.80 -0.76 -3.03
CA ASP A 503 8.54 -0.13 -2.63
C ASP A 503 8.07 -0.64 -1.26
N TRP A 504 8.25 -1.93 -0.96
CA TRP A 504 7.95 -2.49 0.35
C TRP A 504 8.83 -1.89 1.46
N VAL A 505 10.12 -1.64 1.20
CA VAL A 505 11.00 -0.93 2.15
C VAL A 505 10.44 0.47 2.49
N LYS A 506 9.87 1.18 1.51
CA LYS A 506 9.22 2.49 1.72
C LYS A 506 7.88 2.36 2.46
N VAL A 507 7.04 1.40 2.07
CA VAL A 507 5.73 1.13 2.70
C VAL A 507 5.89 0.79 4.18
N PHE A 508 6.94 0.05 4.55
CA PHE A 508 7.25 -0.28 5.95
C PHE A 508 8.01 0.83 6.70
N GLY A 509 8.22 1.99 6.06
CA GLY A 509 8.60 3.22 6.76
C GLY A 509 10.07 3.58 6.72
N ALA A 510 10.87 2.96 5.84
CA ALA A 510 12.22 3.44 5.61
C ALA A 510 12.22 4.87 5.04
N VAL A 511 13.22 5.66 5.42
CA VAL A 511 13.40 7.04 4.96
C VAL A 511 14.81 7.25 4.44
N PRO A 512 15.05 8.21 3.52
CA PRO A 512 16.40 8.55 3.10
C PRO A 512 17.25 8.99 4.30
N VAL A 513 18.48 8.50 4.39
CA VAL A 513 19.43 8.90 5.43
C VAL A 513 19.80 10.38 5.29
N THR A 514 19.31 11.19 6.23
CA THR A 514 19.67 12.61 6.37
C THR A 514 19.57 13.01 7.83
N ALA A 515 20.34 14.02 8.25
CA ALA A 515 20.25 14.57 9.61
C ALA A 515 18.83 15.08 9.93
N ASN A 516 18.14 15.67 8.94
CA ASN A 516 16.79 16.18 9.09
C ASN A 516 15.75 15.06 9.33
N ASN A 517 15.84 13.96 8.58
CA ASN A 517 14.93 12.82 8.78
C ASN A 517 15.18 12.12 10.12
N LEU A 518 16.45 11.92 10.51
CA LEU A 518 16.78 11.37 11.82
C LEU A 518 16.26 12.27 12.96
N TYR A 519 16.45 13.59 12.84
CA TYR A 519 15.91 14.57 13.78
C TYR A 519 14.39 14.45 13.91
N LYS A 520 13.66 14.43 12.78
CA LYS A 520 12.19 14.33 12.78
C LYS A 520 11.72 13.03 13.41
N LEU A 521 12.32 11.90 13.05
CA LEU A 521 11.96 10.58 13.61
C LEU A 521 12.11 10.54 15.14
N LEU A 522 13.26 10.99 15.66
CA LEU A 522 13.50 11.01 17.10
C LEU A 522 12.60 12.03 17.82
N SER A 523 12.32 13.18 17.19
CA SER A 523 11.36 14.16 17.74
C SER A 523 9.92 13.60 17.83
N GLN A 524 9.57 12.67 16.94
CA GLN A 524 8.29 11.97 16.95
C GLN A 524 8.29 10.73 17.87
N LYS A 525 9.36 10.52 18.65
CA LYS A 525 9.54 9.37 19.54
C LYS A 525 9.51 8.03 18.82
N ALA A 526 9.98 7.97 17.57
CA ALA A 526 10.02 6.72 16.80
C ALA A 526 11.12 5.76 17.30
N HIS A 527 10.97 4.48 16.95
CA HIS A 527 12.04 3.48 16.97
C HIS A 527 12.77 3.53 15.63
N VAL A 528 14.00 4.02 15.64
CA VAL A 528 14.81 4.24 14.44
C VAL A 528 15.84 3.14 14.31
N LEU A 529 16.00 2.58 13.12
CA LEU A 529 17.03 1.61 12.78
C LEU A 529 18.16 2.28 12.00
N LEU A 530 19.37 2.22 12.53
CA LEU A 530 20.56 2.83 11.97
C LEU A 530 21.68 1.79 11.87
N TYR A 531 22.27 1.72 10.68
CA TYR A 531 23.51 1.00 10.43
C TYR A 531 24.63 2.00 10.17
N PRO A 532 25.54 2.26 11.13
CA PRO A 532 26.58 3.25 10.94
C PRO A 532 27.53 2.89 9.78
N GLY A 533 27.77 1.62 9.44
CA GLY A 533 28.53 1.28 8.24
C GLY A 533 27.75 1.41 6.93
N GLY A 534 26.42 1.35 6.96
CA GLY A 534 25.56 1.63 5.80
C GLY A 534 25.84 0.73 4.60
N ALA A 535 25.87 1.30 3.38
CA ALA A 535 26.06 0.54 2.15
C ALA A 535 27.40 -0.22 2.08
N ARG A 536 28.44 0.24 2.78
CA ARG A 536 29.75 -0.43 2.82
C ARG A 536 29.70 -1.78 3.55
N GLU A 537 28.84 -1.89 4.56
CA GLU A 537 28.56 -3.15 5.25
C GLU A 537 27.58 -4.01 4.44
N ALA A 538 26.47 -3.44 3.96
CA ALA A 538 25.51 -4.19 3.14
C ALA A 538 26.07 -4.72 1.81
N LEU A 539 27.19 -4.17 1.34
CA LEU A 539 27.91 -4.60 0.15
C LEU A 539 29.37 -4.91 0.50
N HIS A 540 29.59 -5.54 1.66
CA HIS A 540 30.93 -5.97 2.08
C HIS A 540 31.59 -6.90 1.05
N TYR A 541 32.92 -6.98 1.08
CA TYR A 541 33.71 -7.84 0.20
C TYR A 541 33.92 -9.23 0.81
N LYS A 542 34.55 -10.13 0.05
CA LYS A 542 34.77 -11.52 0.50
C LYS A 542 35.63 -11.54 1.75
N GLY A 543 35.23 -12.30 2.77
CA GLY A 543 35.96 -12.41 4.03
C GLY A 543 35.80 -11.20 4.95
N GLU A 544 34.85 -10.32 4.65
CA GLU A 544 34.50 -9.16 5.47
C GLU A 544 33.18 -9.33 6.23
N GLU A 545 32.59 -10.53 6.20
CA GLU A 545 31.37 -10.85 6.93
C GLU A 545 31.54 -10.48 8.42
N TYR A 546 30.55 -9.79 8.96
CA TYR A 546 30.49 -9.36 10.36
C TYR A 546 31.57 -8.37 10.80
N LYS A 547 32.25 -7.68 9.87
CA LYS A 547 33.17 -6.58 10.19
C LYS A 547 32.46 -5.23 10.15
N LEU A 548 32.70 -4.39 11.17
CA LEU A 548 32.13 -3.06 11.25
C LEU A 548 32.96 -2.04 10.47
N PHE A 549 32.33 -1.38 9.50
CA PHE A 549 32.95 -0.31 8.68
C PHE A 549 32.36 1.06 9.06
N TRP A 550 32.42 1.37 10.34
CA TRP A 550 31.81 2.57 10.91
C TRP A 550 32.65 3.83 10.65
N PRO A 551 32.02 5.00 10.44
CA PRO A 551 32.74 6.27 10.25
C PRO A 551 33.48 6.72 11.50
N ASN A 552 34.41 7.67 11.34
CA ASN A 552 35.09 8.27 12.50
C ASN A 552 34.22 9.33 13.20
N GLN A 553 33.06 9.65 12.64
CA GLN A 553 32.15 10.69 13.13
C GLN A 553 31.11 10.10 14.08
N GLN A 554 31.03 10.68 15.27
CA GLN A 554 30.17 10.29 16.37
C GLN A 554 28.78 10.99 16.35
N GLU A 555 28.35 11.47 15.18
CA GLU A 555 27.19 12.36 15.10
C GLU A 555 25.86 11.70 15.49
N PHE A 556 25.73 10.38 15.30
CA PHE A 556 24.50 9.69 15.71
C PHE A 556 24.32 9.61 17.23
N VAL A 557 25.41 9.46 18.01
CA VAL A 557 25.30 9.42 19.48
C VAL A 557 24.96 10.81 20.05
N ARG A 558 25.46 11.87 19.40
CA ARG A 558 25.06 13.26 19.71
C ARG A 558 23.58 13.49 19.40
N MET A 559 23.11 13.01 18.25
CA MET A 559 21.70 13.10 17.90
C MET A 559 20.82 12.33 18.89
N ALA A 560 21.25 11.12 19.31
CA ALA A 560 20.54 10.36 20.32
C ALA A 560 20.46 11.13 21.65
N ALA A 561 21.59 11.63 22.16
CA ALA A 561 21.64 12.43 23.39
C ALA A 561 20.75 13.69 23.33
N ARG A 562 20.71 14.37 22.18
CA ARG A 562 19.89 15.58 21.98
C ARG A 562 18.40 15.32 22.24
N PHE A 563 17.91 14.13 21.93
CA PHE A 563 16.51 13.75 22.13
C PHE A 563 16.30 12.87 23.36
N GLY A 564 17.36 12.57 24.12
CA GLY A 564 17.33 11.59 25.19
C GLY A 564 16.92 10.19 24.72
N ALA A 565 17.28 9.84 23.47
CA ALA A 565 16.92 8.56 22.87
C ALA A 565 17.71 7.41 23.50
N THR A 566 17.04 6.29 23.76
CA THR A 566 17.69 5.09 24.25
C THR A 566 18.37 4.37 23.09
N ILE A 567 19.68 4.19 23.15
CA ILE A 567 20.43 3.43 22.16
C ILE A 567 20.36 1.94 22.53
N VAL A 568 20.00 1.09 21.58
CA VAL A 568 20.03 -0.37 21.75
C VAL A 568 21.00 -0.95 20.73
N PRO A 569 22.22 -1.34 21.14
CA PRO A 569 23.14 -2.04 20.27
C PRO A 569 22.56 -3.42 19.93
N PHE A 570 22.70 -3.88 18.69
CA PHE A 570 22.24 -5.22 18.32
C PHE A 570 23.14 -5.83 17.23
N GLY A 571 23.07 -7.15 17.10
CA GLY A 571 23.70 -7.88 16.01
C GLY A 571 22.78 -8.93 15.42
N ALA A 572 22.97 -9.22 14.14
CA ALA A 572 22.24 -10.24 13.40
C ALA A 572 23.24 -11.15 12.66
N VAL A 573 23.11 -12.46 12.82
CA VAL A 573 24.02 -13.46 12.22
C VAL A 573 23.20 -14.49 11.45
N GLY A 574 23.67 -14.88 10.26
CA GLY A 574 23.03 -15.89 9.41
C GLY A 574 23.21 -15.68 7.91
N GLU A 575 23.73 -14.53 7.46
CA GLU A 575 23.91 -14.22 6.03
C GLU A 575 24.77 -15.25 5.28
N ASP A 576 25.85 -15.68 5.93
CA ASP A 576 26.82 -16.65 5.42
C ASP A 576 26.25 -18.07 5.35
N ASP A 577 25.12 -18.33 6.01
CA ASP A 577 24.39 -19.59 5.91
C ASP A 577 23.35 -19.59 4.78
N VAL A 578 23.03 -18.42 4.20
CA VAL A 578 22.05 -18.31 3.11
C VAL A 578 22.72 -18.38 1.75
N ALA A 579 23.85 -17.68 1.59
CA ALA A 579 24.55 -17.62 0.33
C ALA A 579 26.07 -17.53 0.51
N GLN A 580 26.80 -17.93 -0.53
CA GLN A 580 28.23 -17.68 -0.69
C GLN A 580 28.44 -16.58 -1.72
N MET A 581 29.28 -15.59 -1.41
CA MET A 581 29.69 -14.59 -2.40
C MET A 581 30.74 -15.16 -3.35
N LEU A 582 30.37 -15.27 -4.64
CA LEU A 582 31.25 -15.76 -5.70
C LEU A 582 32.07 -14.66 -6.35
N LEU A 583 31.49 -13.47 -6.57
CA LEU A 583 32.17 -12.30 -7.11
C LEU A 583 31.75 -11.08 -6.30
N ASP A 584 32.73 -10.37 -5.75
CA ASP A 584 32.54 -9.07 -5.13
C ASP A 584 32.92 -7.93 -6.10
N TYR A 585 32.91 -6.70 -5.62
CA TYR A 585 33.31 -5.53 -6.40
C TYR A 585 34.69 -5.69 -7.08
N ASN A 586 35.68 -6.20 -6.35
CA ASN A 586 37.06 -6.31 -6.83
C ASN A 586 37.18 -7.33 -7.97
N ASP A 587 36.29 -8.30 -8.02
CA ASP A 587 36.21 -9.25 -9.13
C ASP A 587 35.42 -8.68 -10.30
N LEU A 588 34.26 -8.09 -10.04
CA LEU A 588 33.37 -7.55 -11.07
C LEU A 588 34.00 -6.41 -11.87
N ILE A 589 34.80 -5.56 -11.22
CA ILE A 589 35.47 -4.43 -11.89
C ILE A 589 36.56 -4.88 -12.88
N LYS A 590 37.01 -6.14 -12.81
CA LYS A 590 37.97 -6.75 -13.74
C LYS A 590 37.30 -7.27 -15.02
N ILE A 591 35.97 -7.39 -15.04
CA ILE A 591 35.21 -7.87 -16.20
C ILE A 591 34.87 -6.67 -17.09
N PRO A 592 35.35 -6.62 -18.35
CA PRO A 592 34.99 -5.54 -19.29
C PRO A 592 33.47 -5.43 -19.45
N MET A 593 32.95 -4.24 -19.78
CA MET A 593 31.51 -3.90 -19.80
C MET A 593 30.81 -3.88 -18.43
N VAL A 594 31.02 -4.89 -17.58
CA VAL A 594 30.51 -4.88 -16.19
C VAL A 594 31.17 -3.75 -15.40
N SER A 595 32.48 -3.57 -15.60
CA SER A 595 33.24 -2.47 -15.01
C SER A 595 32.68 -1.10 -15.41
N ASP A 596 32.35 -0.92 -16.69
CA ASP A 596 31.81 0.34 -17.22
C ASP A 596 30.43 0.63 -16.63
N TYR A 597 29.55 -0.38 -16.60
CA TYR A 597 28.23 -0.28 -15.98
C TYR A 597 28.30 0.09 -14.49
N ILE A 598 29.17 -0.58 -13.72
CA ILE A 598 29.34 -0.29 -12.29
C ILE A 598 29.88 1.13 -12.10
N ARG A 599 30.86 1.56 -12.91
CA ARG A 599 31.41 2.92 -12.83
C ARG A 599 30.36 3.98 -13.16
N GLU A 600 29.57 3.79 -14.20
CA GLU A 600 28.49 4.70 -14.59
C GLU A 600 27.41 4.79 -13.50
N ALA A 601 26.96 3.64 -12.98
CA ALA A 601 25.98 3.60 -11.91
C ALA A 601 26.45 4.33 -10.64
N ASN A 602 27.74 4.23 -10.30
CA ASN A 602 28.32 4.91 -9.14
C ASN A 602 28.63 6.39 -9.37
N GLN A 603 28.90 6.81 -10.61
CA GLN A 603 29.07 8.24 -10.91
C GLN A 603 27.76 9.01 -10.74
N ASN A 604 26.63 8.37 -11.05
CA ASN A 604 25.30 8.96 -10.98
C ASN A 604 24.59 8.75 -9.63
N SER A 605 25.22 8.05 -8.68
CA SER A 605 24.60 7.72 -7.39
C SER A 605 24.69 8.86 -6.37
N ALA A 606 23.72 8.91 -5.45
CA ALA A 606 23.75 9.86 -4.35
C ALA A 606 24.88 9.54 -3.37
N LYS A 607 25.78 10.51 -3.14
CA LYS A 607 26.92 10.34 -2.23
C LYS A 607 26.56 10.80 -0.82
N VAL A 608 26.56 9.86 0.13
CA VAL A 608 26.18 10.13 1.53
C VAL A 608 27.39 10.47 2.40
N ARG A 609 28.60 10.03 2.03
CA ARG A 609 29.83 10.12 2.85
C ARG A 609 31.07 10.60 2.10
N ASP A 610 30.92 11.58 1.22
CA ASP A 610 32.03 12.13 0.40
C ASP A 610 33.24 12.65 1.22
N ALA A 611 33.06 12.95 2.51
CA ALA A 611 34.13 13.45 3.37
C ALA A 611 34.99 12.35 4.03
N ASP A 612 34.54 11.09 4.01
CA ASP A 612 35.27 9.97 4.61
C ASP A 612 36.33 9.42 3.63
N LYS A 613 37.53 9.11 4.15
CA LYS A 613 38.65 8.57 3.35
C LYS A 613 38.86 7.08 3.66
N GLY A 614 39.45 6.36 2.70
CA GLY A 614 39.82 4.95 2.87
C GLY A 614 38.62 3.99 2.77
N GLU A 615 38.71 2.83 3.44
CA GLU A 615 37.73 1.74 3.32
C GLU A 615 36.31 2.12 3.77
N VAL A 616 36.19 3.02 4.74
CA VAL A 616 34.92 3.56 5.26
C VAL A 616 34.21 4.46 4.24
N GLY A 617 34.99 5.23 3.47
CA GLY A 617 34.48 6.15 2.44
C GLY A 617 34.12 5.44 1.13
N SER A 618 34.51 4.17 0.96
CA SER A 618 34.21 3.37 -0.23
C SER A 618 32.74 2.95 -0.24
N GLN A 619 31.88 3.72 -0.92
CA GLN A 619 30.45 3.43 -1.05
C GLN A 619 30.09 2.88 -2.44
N ASN A 620 30.95 2.02 -2.98
CA ASN A 620 30.72 1.45 -4.30
C ASN A 620 29.46 0.57 -4.27
N LEU A 621 28.43 0.98 -5.00
CA LEU A 621 27.21 0.20 -5.25
C LEU A 621 27.49 -0.80 -6.36
N PHE A 622 27.36 -2.09 -6.07
CA PHE A 622 27.54 -3.15 -7.06
C PHE A 622 26.56 -4.29 -6.76
N PRO A 623 26.11 -5.02 -7.80
CA PRO A 623 25.33 -6.24 -7.60
C PRO A 623 26.28 -7.44 -7.36
N PRO A 624 26.43 -7.95 -6.12
CA PRO A 624 27.30 -9.11 -5.87
C PRO A 624 26.75 -10.35 -6.57
N LEU A 625 27.65 -11.23 -7.05
CA LEU A 625 27.24 -12.55 -7.54
C LEU A 625 27.21 -13.54 -6.38
N LEU A 626 26.03 -14.06 -6.06
CA LEU A 626 25.80 -14.96 -4.93
C LEU A 626 25.44 -16.37 -5.39
N PHE A 627 25.96 -17.38 -4.71
CA PHE A 627 25.58 -18.78 -4.87
C PHE A 627 24.76 -19.23 -3.65
N PRO A 628 23.50 -19.68 -3.83
CA PRO A 628 22.66 -20.07 -2.70
C PRO A 628 23.18 -21.34 -2.02
N LYS A 629 23.07 -21.40 -0.69
CA LYS A 629 23.37 -22.58 0.13
C LYS A 629 22.08 -23.24 0.63
N ILE A 630 22.19 -24.43 1.25
CA ILE A 630 21.11 -24.94 2.10
C ILE A 630 20.97 -23.96 3.28
N PRO A 631 19.82 -23.28 3.41
CA PRO A 631 19.73 -22.10 4.26
C PRO A 631 19.83 -22.47 5.74
N GLY A 632 20.69 -21.72 6.45
CA GLY A 632 20.73 -21.74 7.90
C GLY A 632 19.60 -20.93 8.54
N ARG A 633 19.81 -20.45 9.77
CA ARG A 633 18.86 -19.62 10.52
C ARG A 633 19.45 -18.24 10.81
N PHE A 634 18.58 -17.23 10.88
CA PHE A 634 18.98 -15.92 11.42
C PHE A 634 18.83 -15.86 12.94
N TYR A 635 19.84 -15.27 13.60
CA TYR A 635 19.85 -15.04 15.03
C TYR A 635 20.04 -13.56 15.31
N TYR A 636 19.23 -13.00 16.18
CA TYR A 636 19.28 -11.60 16.58
C TYR A 636 19.47 -11.51 18.09
N LEU A 637 20.35 -10.64 18.55
CA LEU A 637 20.47 -10.28 19.96
C LEU A 637 20.49 -8.77 20.08
N PHE A 638 19.52 -8.23 20.82
CA PHE A 638 19.45 -6.83 21.21
C PHE A 638 20.09 -6.68 22.58
N GLY A 639 21.22 -5.96 22.64
CA GLY A 639 21.98 -5.75 23.85
C GLY A 639 21.26 -4.85 24.87
N LYS A 640 21.94 -4.60 25.99
CA LYS A 640 21.40 -3.81 27.09
C LYS A 640 21.12 -2.37 26.61
N PRO A 641 19.92 -1.82 26.86
CA PRO A 641 19.61 -0.44 26.49
C PRO A 641 20.51 0.59 27.18
N ILE A 642 21.06 1.52 26.41
CA ILE A 642 21.93 2.61 26.86
C ILE A 642 21.13 3.92 26.87
N VAL A 643 20.82 4.40 28.07
CA VAL A 643 20.03 5.63 28.25
C VAL A 643 20.92 6.85 28.07
N THR A 644 20.55 7.74 27.14
CA THR A 644 21.26 9.02 26.90
C THR A 644 20.57 10.22 27.53
N LYS A 645 19.34 10.05 28.04
CA LYS A 645 18.59 11.11 28.72
C LYS A 645 19.37 11.62 29.95
N GLY A 646 19.55 12.94 30.04
CA GLY A 646 20.33 13.58 31.12
C GLY A 646 21.85 13.49 30.94
N ARG A 647 22.34 13.17 29.73
CA ARG A 647 23.77 13.15 29.37
C ARG A 647 24.13 14.27 28.39
N GLU A 648 23.73 15.51 28.69
CA GLU A 648 23.92 16.67 27.82
C GLU A 648 25.40 17.01 27.58
N GLU A 649 26.32 16.53 28.42
CA GLU A 649 27.76 16.66 28.23
C GLU A 649 28.26 16.05 26.91
N ILE A 650 27.58 15.02 26.39
CA ILE A 650 27.88 14.38 25.09
C ILE A 650 27.71 15.37 23.93
N LEU A 651 26.83 16.36 24.07
CA LEU A 651 26.58 17.36 23.04
C LEU A 651 27.72 18.37 22.92
N LYS A 652 28.42 18.64 24.02
CA LYS A 652 29.45 19.68 24.10
C LYS A 652 30.86 19.12 24.01
N ASP A 653 31.09 17.93 24.56
CA ASP A 653 32.40 17.31 24.64
C ASP A 653 32.57 16.21 23.57
N LYS A 654 33.62 16.36 22.75
CA LYS A 654 34.00 15.40 21.72
C LYS A 654 34.44 14.06 22.32
N ASN A 655 35.12 14.07 23.46
CA ASN A 655 35.65 12.88 24.11
C ASN A 655 34.54 12.01 24.70
N ASN A 656 33.58 12.62 25.40
CA ASN A 656 32.42 11.90 25.92
C ASN A 656 31.58 11.27 24.80
N ALA A 657 31.40 12.00 23.68
CA ALA A 657 30.73 11.46 22.52
C ALA A 657 31.50 10.30 21.87
N ASN A 658 32.83 10.38 21.77
CA ASN A 658 33.66 9.27 21.30
C ASN A 658 33.58 8.06 22.23
N GLN A 659 33.61 8.27 23.55
CA GLN A 659 33.51 7.17 24.51
C GLN A 659 32.18 6.40 24.36
N LEU A 660 31.05 7.11 24.22
CA LEU A 660 29.77 6.45 23.97
C LEU A 660 29.74 5.77 22.60
N TYR A 661 30.32 6.38 21.58
CA TYR A 661 30.43 5.80 20.25
C TYR A 661 31.19 4.47 20.26
N ASP A 662 32.37 4.45 20.88
CA ASP A 662 33.21 3.27 21.02
C ASP A 662 32.53 2.21 21.88
N GLN A 663 31.84 2.61 22.96
CA GLN A 663 31.03 1.70 23.76
C GLN A 663 29.98 0.99 22.90
N VAL A 664 29.18 1.73 22.13
CA VAL A 664 28.13 1.14 21.28
C VAL A 664 28.75 0.20 20.23
N LYS A 665 29.87 0.60 19.62
CA LYS A 665 30.59 -0.21 18.64
C LYS A 665 31.07 -1.54 19.25
N SER A 666 31.73 -1.48 20.40
CA SER A 666 32.24 -2.68 21.09
C SER A 666 31.12 -3.62 21.54
N GLU A 667 29.97 -3.09 21.98
CA GLU A 667 28.79 -3.91 22.30
C GLU A 667 28.27 -4.66 21.06
N VAL A 668 28.20 -4.01 19.90
CA VAL A 668 27.81 -4.67 18.64
C VAL A 668 28.80 -5.77 18.26
N GLU A 669 30.11 -5.52 18.35
CA GLU A 669 31.15 -6.53 18.09
C GLU A 669 31.04 -7.73 19.04
N HIS A 670 30.78 -7.47 20.33
CA HIS A 670 30.59 -8.52 21.33
C HIS A 670 29.36 -9.38 21.04
N ILE A 671 28.24 -8.75 20.68
CA ILE A 671 27.00 -9.44 20.31
C ILE A 671 27.21 -10.32 19.07
N LEU A 672 27.87 -9.81 18.03
CA LEU A 672 28.17 -10.59 16.83
C LEU A 672 29.03 -11.80 17.16
N ALA A 673 30.11 -11.61 17.93
CA ALA A 673 30.98 -12.71 18.36
C ALA A 673 30.22 -13.77 19.18
N TYR A 674 29.34 -13.33 20.09
CA TYR A 674 28.48 -14.21 20.87
C TYR A 674 27.57 -15.05 19.97
N LEU A 675 26.84 -14.42 19.05
CA LEU A 675 25.92 -15.10 18.14
C LEU A 675 26.63 -16.06 17.17
N ILE A 676 27.79 -15.67 16.62
CA ILE A 676 28.61 -16.52 15.73
C ILE A 676 29.04 -17.80 16.46
N LYS A 677 29.35 -17.71 17.76
CA LYS A 677 29.69 -18.86 18.59
C LYS A 677 28.44 -19.69 18.91
N LYS A 678 27.41 -19.07 19.48
CA LYS A 678 26.22 -19.76 19.99
C LYS A 678 25.39 -20.45 18.91
N ARG A 679 25.28 -19.88 17.71
CA ARG A 679 24.52 -20.53 16.62
C ARG A 679 25.06 -21.92 16.24
N LYS A 680 26.32 -22.24 16.56
CA LYS A 680 26.90 -23.57 16.31
C LYS A 680 26.31 -24.64 17.23
N GLU A 681 25.72 -24.25 18.35
CA GLU A 681 25.05 -25.12 19.32
C GLU A 681 23.58 -25.38 18.95
N ASP A 682 23.02 -24.71 17.92
CA ASP A 682 21.61 -24.89 17.53
C ASP A 682 21.42 -26.16 16.68
N PRO A 683 20.72 -27.20 17.18
CA PRO A 683 20.44 -28.41 16.41
C PRO A 683 19.48 -28.14 15.23
N TYR A 684 18.79 -27.00 15.24
CA TYR A 684 17.85 -26.56 14.21
C TYR A 684 18.42 -25.41 13.37
N ARG A 685 19.76 -25.25 13.33
CA ARG A 685 20.40 -24.30 12.41
C ARG A 685 20.16 -24.66 10.95
N ASN A 686 20.06 -25.95 10.60
CA ASN A 686 19.79 -26.39 9.23
C ASN A 686 18.28 -26.39 8.93
N PHE A 687 17.91 -25.97 7.72
CA PHE A 687 16.54 -26.01 7.22
C PHE A 687 15.88 -27.40 7.27
N ILE A 688 16.63 -28.48 6.97
CA ILE A 688 16.09 -29.85 6.96
C ILE A 688 15.62 -30.23 8.36
N ASP A 689 16.47 -30.05 9.38
CA ASP A 689 16.16 -30.38 10.77
C ASP A 689 14.97 -29.55 11.28
N ARG A 690 14.91 -28.26 10.94
CA ARG A 690 13.72 -27.41 11.24
C ARG A 690 12.44 -27.95 10.62
N THR A 691 12.51 -28.39 9.37
CA THR A 691 11.34 -28.85 8.62
C THR A 691 10.83 -30.17 9.18
N VAL A 692 11.73 -31.11 9.48
CA VAL A 692 11.40 -32.38 10.15
C VAL A 692 10.76 -32.11 11.51
N TYR A 693 11.34 -31.20 12.29
CA TYR A 693 10.77 -30.82 13.59
C TYR A 693 9.34 -30.29 13.47
N LYS A 694 9.10 -29.34 12.55
CA LYS A 694 7.75 -28.77 12.33
C LYS A 694 6.73 -29.81 11.88
N ALA A 695 7.15 -30.80 11.07
CA ALA A 695 6.28 -31.87 10.62
C ALA A 695 5.85 -32.79 11.78
N ILE A 696 6.76 -33.09 12.70
CA ILE A 696 6.51 -33.97 13.85
C ILE A 696 5.73 -33.23 14.95
N TYR A 697 6.13 -32.00 15.27
CA TYR A 697 5.62 -31.23 16.41
C TYR A 697 4.71 -30.09 15.97
N SER A 698 3.85 -30.33 14.98
CA SER A 698 2.97 -29.33 14.33
C SER A 698 2.11 -28.47 15.27
N SER A 699 1.94 -28.86 16.54
CA SER A 699 1.27 -28.06 17.58
C SER A 699 2.15 -26.99 18.25
N GLN A 700 3.48 -27.04 18.11
CA GLN A 700 4.39 -26.05 18.66
C GLN A 700 4.66 -24.93 17.64
N HIS A 701 4.31 -23.69 18.01
CA HIS A 701 4.41 -22.53 17.11
C HIS A 701 5.85 -22.07 16.85
N GLU A 702 6.82 -22.46 17.69
CA GLU A 702 8.22 -22.04 17.56
C GLU A 702 9.19 -23.22 17.60
N VAL A 703 10.09 -23.29 16.62
CA VAL A 703 11.19 -24.24 16.63
C VAL A 703 12.20 -23.83 17.71
N PRO A 704 12.62 -24.74 18.62
CA PRO A 704 13.63 -24.47 19.63
C PRO A 704 14.97 -24.00 19.04
N THR A 705 15.89 -23.62 19.92
CA THR A 705 17.23 -23.14 19.57
C THR A 705 18.20 -23.51 20.70
N PHE A 706 19.42 -22.99 20.67
CA PHE A 706 20.40 -23.17 21.76
C PHE A 706 19.93 -22.57 23.09
N ASP A 707 20.50 -23.07 24.20
CA ASP A 707 20.27 -22.55 25.54
C ASP A 707 21.02 -21.23 25.78
N LEU A 708 20.34 -20.31 26.46
CA LEU A 708 20.78 -18.93 26.74
C LEU A 708 21.86 -18.82 27.80
#